data_AF-A0A6G0X2Y5-F1
#
_entry.id   AF-A0A6G0X2Y5-F1
#
_cell.length_a   1.000
_cell.length_b   1.000
_cell.length_c   1.000
_cell.angle_alpha   90.00
_cell.angle_beta   90.00
_cell.angle_gamma   90.00
#
_symmetry.space_group_name_H-M   'P 1'
#
loop_
_entity.id
_entity.type
_entity.pdbx_description
1 polymer ?
#
loop_
_entity_poly.entity_id
_entity_poly.type
_entity_poly.pdbx_seq_one_letter_code
_entity_poly.pdbx_strand_id
1 'polypeptide(L)'
;MAVSWKFSTMLRGLLLSTLATVAWGQTPSWPPSGQCSANGTAFWSAQCPSLTTNVVPITVTQYAAGSFANVNLSSLTTIDEARAVLQGASAVKAMSGLRSESTDYYNSSLTNIMITFCYYTSTADDLARCVPASSPYAQKNKGNNSNTCMNVTGNGSCVAQGLCERLPNCMWPRADPTQPRLPRFTDDQINAARDWVTTSYAKSLAPYAGPGIAFAVLTFLGFGAFFILRCFCNRCGGRDPAERGYTWCGVMTPGIAFFIFSIVIFICSVAAYVQNNTVTARFHDLLSVLTDTINNLNANSNNWLAPLRSIQDLQATSTAKVQSVLADTTWVTSSAAKLKALGDSFDTYYSSGFPQTCVQNGAVCLTCPSSICGGSTATPKAVLSDWNSMATQLEKTFQLTRDAMYSGTTTIFSAANDAEDALTAVAAATANSGSTVSQVQTTFDSISYARTGLVLSIFILGLFVAFLGMAGFLKGICKDKSKWIHLLHVSWGLGVILCIISFVVASCLVAVSAVWFDGCQYLDMVMNDMTPYFSAETSRVVGACIHSTSVLTAIGMASAYGTSCEIAERYRTAQKLGMMTRFQSLNQLGMEILSYNESLFGWDSQVHYGLVSTAATAMSSDMNKMGDFSVLEKPWTLYGEQSAGGSCTSDADPPKCYMKTKCSTSTSATCYSAFTDAIDYTRARNSIRSKLQTMRQDFIGDVGFSNSPGWPGGDASISSIARAYAQKLETFVTTTITPVASLGVWNQVNALQCTSASGCGWINEEYAMVHSLLCQDLLGACLNIALSVFMNALFLLPMAICGIVLQKRLRAIRGGTYGAMEPPAPGVELTGRQKLEKKLEALTKGQMTPV
;
A
#
# COMPACT_ATOMS: atom_id res chain seq x y z
N MET A 1 -19.51 -44.31 -69.73
CA MET A 1 -18.39 -44.88 -68.95
C MET A 1 -17.22 -43.89 -68.91
N ALA A 2 -17.47 -42.72 -68.34
CA ALA A 2 -16.54 -41.59 -68.28
C ALA A 2 -16.38 -41.18 -66.82
N VAL A 3 -15.74 -42.02 -66.00
CA VAL A 3 -15.47 -41.72 -64.58
C VAL A 3 -14.10 -42.22 -64.10
N SER A 4 -13.45 -43.17 -64.78
CA SER A 4 -12.22 -43.81 -64.25
C SER A 4 -10.90 -43.05 -64.51
N TRP A 5 -10.84 -42.14 -65.48
CA TRP A 5 -9.57 -41.47 -65.86
C TRP A 5 -9.33 -40.09 -65.21
N LYS A 6 -10.35 -39.49 -64.56
CA LYS A 6 -10.18 -38.22 -63.81
C LYS A 6 -9.74 -38.43 -62.36
N PHE A 7 -9.86 -39.63 -61.81
CA PHE A 7 -9.50 -39.89 -60.41
C PHE A 7 -7.98 -40.04 -60.21
N SER A 8 -7.22 -40.57 -61.17
CA SER A 8 -5.76 -40.77 -61.01
C SER A 8 -4.93 -39.48 -61.15
N THR A 9 -5.40 -38.50 -61.92
CA THR A 9 -4.77 -37.18 -62.07
C THR A 9 -5.22 -36.20 -60.99
N MET A 10 -6.46 -36.30 -60.49
CA MET A 10 -6.87 -35.57 -59.28
C MET A 10 -6.21 -36.13 -58.01
N LEU A 11 -5.97 -37.44 -57.87
CA LEU A 11 -5.25 -37.98 -56.70
C LEU A 11 -3.77 -37.56 -56.69
N ARG A 12 -3.11 -37.51 -57.86
CA ARG A 12 -1.73 -36.98 -57.95
C ARG A 12 -1.67 -35.46 -57.72
N GLY A 13 -2.68 -34.70 -58.14
CA GLY A 13 -2.79 -33.26 -57.85
C GLY A 13 -3.18 -32.94 -56.39
N LEU A 14 -4.00 -33.78 -55.74
CA LEU A 14 -4.37 -33.63 -54.32
C LEU A 14 -3.28 -34.12 -53.35
N LEU A 15 -2.47 -35.13 -53.73
CA LEU A 15 -1.32 -35.57 -52.93
C LEU A 15 -0.13 -34.60 -53.00
N LEU A 16 -0.04 -33.77 -54.05
CA LEU A 16 0.99 -32.72 -54.19
C LEU A 16 0.56 -31.36 -53.59
N SER A 17 -0.73 -31.16 -53.28
CA SER A 17 -1.24 -29.94 -52.63
C SER A 17 -1.50 -30.10 -51.12
N THR A 18 -1.22 -31.29 -50.56
CA THR A 18 -1.23 -31.57 -49.12
C THR A 18 0.18 -31.79 -48.55
N LEU A 19 1.21 -31.30 -49.26
CA LEU A 19 2.54 -31.14 -48.66
C LEU A 19 2.45 -30.07 -47.58
N ALA A 20 2.35 -30.61 -46.36
CA ALA A 20 2.34 -29.97 -45.07
C ALA A 20 2.83 -28.52 -45.10
N THR A 21 1.92 -27.59 -44.80
CA THR A 21 2.29 -26.53 -43.87
C THR A 21 2.82 -27.23 -42.62
N VAL A 22 4.13 -27.50 -42.58
CA VAL A 22 4.81 -27.89 -41.35
C VAL A 22 4.46 -26.77 -40.39
N ALA A 23 3.61 -27.07 -39.41
CA ALA A 23 3.24 -26.13 -38.38
C ALA A 23 4.50 -25.91 -37.54
N TRP A 24 5.37 -25.01 -37.99
CA TRP A 24 6.49 -24.52 -37.22
C TRP A 24 5.89 -23.93 -35.96
N GLY A 25 6.08 -24.61 -34.83
CA GLY A 25 5.40 -24.27 -33.58
C GLY A 25 5.47 -22.76 -33.34
N GLN A 26 4.33 -22.14 -33.02
CA GLN A 26 4.25 -20.69 -32.83
C GLN A 26 5.37 -20.21 -31.91
N THR A 27 5.97 -19.06 -32.24
CA THR A 27 6.92 -18.41 -31.36
C THR A 27 6.20 -18.11 -30.03
N PRO A 28 6.76 -18.55 -28.88
CA PRO A 28 6.08 -18.32 -27.62
C PRO A 28 5.98 -16.81 -27.35
N SER A 29 4.83 -16.39 -26.81
CA SER A 29 4.65 -15.02 -26.37
C SER A 29 5.46 -14.79 -25.09
N TRP A 30 6.50 -13.98 -25.21
CA TRP A 30 7.28 -13.51 -24.07
C TRP A 30 6.53 -12.36 -23.38
N PRO A 31 6.62 -12.24 -22.05
CA PRO A 31 6.03 -11.09 -21.37
C PRO A 31 6.69 -9.78 -21.81
N PRO A 32 5.94 -8.66 -21.75
CA PRO A 32 6.49 -7.33 -22.04
C PRO A 32 7.67 -7.03 -21.13
N SER A 33 8.64 -6.26 -21.63
CA SER A 33 9.83 -5.90 -20.85
C SER A 33 9.49 -4.92 -19.73
N GLY A 34 9.96 -5.21 -18.51
CA GLY A 34 9.82 -4.35 -17.34
C GLY A 34 8.50 -4.47 -16.60
N GLN A 35 7.64 -5.44 -16.95
CA GLN A 35 6.34 -5.64 -16.31
C GLN A 35 5.96 -7.13 -16.29
N CYS A 36 5.35 -7.57 -15.19
CA CYS A 36 4.74 -8.89 -15.12
C CYS A 36 3.38 -8.90 -15.83
N SER A 37 3.07 -9.96 -16.58
CA SER A 37 1.79 -10.03 -17.29
C SER A 37 0.61 -10.23 -16.32
N ALA A 38 -0.62 -10.02 -16.80
CA ALA A 38 -1.83 -10.35 -16.04
C ALA A 38 -1.89 -11.84 -15.64
N ASN A 39 -1.36 -12.74 -16.50
CA ASN A 39 -1.29 -14.17 -16.20
C ASN A 39 -0.19 -14.47 -15.17
N GLY A 40 0.96 -13.79 -15.25
CA GLY A 40 2.05 -13.94 -14.29
C GLY A 40 1.63 -13.49 -12.89
N THR A 41 0.99 -12.31 -12.81
CA THR A 41 0.44 -11.79 -11.54
C THR A 41 -0.66 -12.69 -10.98
N ALA A 42 -1.58 -13.21 -11.80
CA ALA A 42 -2.59 -14.17 -11.35
C ALA A 42 -1.96 -15.47 -10.79
N PHE A 43 -0.89 -15.98 -11.43
CA PHE A 43 -0.17 -17.15 -10.95
C PHE A 43 0.51 -16.90 -9.59
N TRP A 44 1.11 -15.73 -9.40
CA TRP A 44 1.72 -15.34 -8.13
C TRP A 44 0.68 -15.14 -7.02
N SER A 45 -0.41 -14.44 -7.31
CA SER A 45 -1.51 -14.21 -6.38
C SER A 45 -2.18 -15.51 -5.91
N ALA A 46 -2.25 -16.53 -6.77
CA ALA A 46 -2.78 -17.85 -6.40
C ALA A 46 -1.96 -18.55 -5.30
N GLN A 47 -0.70 -18.14 -5.08
CA GLN A 47 0.16 -18.67 -4.02
C GLN A 47 -0.03 -17.97 -2.67
N CYS A 48 -0.71 -16.82 -2.64
CA CYS A 48 -0.86 -16.04 -1.41
C CYS A 48 -1.41 -16.84 -0.22
N PRO A 49 -2.43 -17.71 -0.35
CA PRO A 49 -2.95 -18.47 0.78
C PRO A 49 -1.91 -19.36 1.50
N SER A 50 -0.94 -19.92 0.76
CA SER A 50 0.13 -20.71 1.36
C SER A 50 1.29 -19.85 1.88
N LEU A 51 1.51 -18.68 1.28
CA LEU A 51 2.57 -17.76 1.70
C LEU A 51 2.18 -16.93 2.95
N THR A 52 0.88 -16.75 3.22
CA THR A 52 0.39 -15.97 4.36
C THR A 52 -0.09 -16.81 5.54
N THR A 53 0.12 -18.13 5.54
CA THR A 53 -0.40 -19.03 6.59
C THR A 53 0.12 -18.69 8.01
N ASN A 54 1.33 -18.13 8.11
CA ASN A 54 1.95 -17.74 9.38
C ASN A 54 1.80 -16.24 9.71
N VAL A 55 1.03 -15.49 8.91
CA VAL A 55 0.79 -14.06 9.15
C VAL A 55 -0.11 -13.92 10.37
N VAL A 56 0.32 -13.13 11.34
CA VAL A 56 -0.49 -12.84 12.53
C VAL A 56 -1.72 -12.03 12.10
N PRO A 57 -2.95 -12.49 12.42
CA PRO A 57 -4.16 -11.79 12.01
C PRO A 57 -4.28 -10.44 12.72
N ILE A 58 -4.75 -9.43 11.99
CA ILE A 58 -5.11 -8.12 12.54
C ILE A 58 -6.56 -8.17 13.01
N THR A 59 -6.81 -7.74 14.24
CA THR A 59 -8.15 -7.70 14.82
C THR A 59 -8.56 -6.25 15.01
N VAL A 60 -9.58 -5.79 14.27
CA VAL A 60 -10.12 -4.45 14.49
C VAL A 60 -10.93 -4.45 15.78
N THR A 61 -10.67 -3.44 16.59
CA THR A 61 -11.34 -3.26 17.86
C THR A 61 -12.78 -2.82 17.63
N GLN A 62 -13.73 -3.74 17.83
CA GLN A 62 -15.15 -3.42 17.78
C GLN A 62 -15.65 -3.05 19.18
N TYR A 63 -15.60 -1.77 19.51
CA TYR A 63 -16.50 -1.27 20.56
C TYR A 63 -17.86 -0.98 19.90
N ALA A 64 -18.94 -1.34 20.57
CA ALA A 64 -20.24 -0.78 20.24
C ALA A 64 -20.11 0.73 20.41
N ALA A 65 -19.89 1.46 19.30
CA ALA A 65 -20.13 2.89 19.25
C ALA A 65 -21.48 3.07 19.94
N GLY A 66 -21.53 3.85 21.02
CA GLY A 66 -22.77 4.06 21.74
C GLY A 66 -23.78 4.62 20.75
N SER A 67 -24.65 3.77 20.21
CA SER A 67 -25.73 4.23 19.39
C SER A 67 -26.66 4.95 20.35
N PHE A 68 -26.52 6.27 20.39
CA PHE A 68 -27.62 7.12 20.81
C PHE A 68 -28.69 6.95 19.73
N ALA A 69 -29.45 5.86 19.85
CA ALA A 69 -30.54 5.54 18.95
C ALA A 69 -31.47 6.76 18.84
N ASN A 70 -31.93 7.05 17.63
CA ASN A 70 -32.95 8.08 17.38
C ASN A 70 -34.22 7.74 18.18
N VAL A 71 -34.37 8.32 19.38
CA VAL A 71 -35.58 8.17 20.18
C VAL A 71 -36.60 9.20 19.73
N ASN A 72 -37.76 8.70 19.34
CA ASN A 72 -38.94 9.49 18.98
C ASN A 72 -39.39 10.33 20.20
N LEU A 73 -39.46 11.65 20.01
CA LEU A 73 -39.76 12.65 21.06
C LEU A 73 -41.11 12.44 21.78
N SER A 74 -41.98 11.60 21.24
CA SER A 74 -43.35 11.39 21.73
C SER A 74 -43.51 10.23 22.73
N SER A 75 -42.45 9.45 23.03
CA SER A 75 -42.53 8.28 23.93
C SER A 75 -41.67 8.36 25.21
N LEU A 76 -41.12 9.52 25.57
CA LEU A 76 -40.18 9.67 26.69
C LEU A 76 -40.82 9.39 28.06
N THR A 77 -40.27 8.44 28.82
CA THR A 77 -40.75 8.14 30.20
C THR A 77 -39.66 8.09 31.27
N THR A 78 -38.36 8.24 30.96
CA THR A 78 -37.30 8.28 31.97
C THR A 78 -36.16 9.30 31.72
N ILE A 79 -35.52 9.74 32.80
CA ILE A 79 -34.42 10.74 32.86
C ILE A 79 -33.20 10.36 32.00
N ASP A 80 -32.99 9.07 31.70
CA ASP A 80 -31.89 8.60 30.87
C ASP A 80 -32.06 8.97 29.38
N GLU A 81 -33.29 9.25 28.91
CA GLU A 81 -33.57 9.67 27.53
C GLU A 81 -33.37 11.18 27.32
N ALA A 82 -33.55 12.00 28.36
CA ALA A 82 -33.15 13.41 28.34
C ALA A 82 -31.61 13.56 28.24
N ARG A 83 -30.85 12.54 28.67
CA ARG A 83 -29.39 12.47 28.58
C ARG A 83 -28.88 12.32 27.13
N ALA A 84 -29.71 11.81 26.21
CA ALA A 84 -29.39 11.70 24.77
C ALA A 84 -29.54 13.03 23.99
N VAL A 85 -30.23 14.02 24.56
CA VAL A 85 -30.51 15.32 23.90
C VAL A 85 -29.31 16.30 23.97
N LEU A 86 -28.35 16.07 24.86
CA LEU A 86 -27.07 16.81 24.94
C LEU A 86 -25.98 16.06 24.14
N GLN A 87 -26.11 16.04 22.82
CA GLN A 87 -25.26 15.29 21.89
C GLN A 87 -23.77 15.67 22.00
N GLY A 88 -22.84 14.72 21.90
CA GLY A 88 -21.38 14.99 21.81
C GLY A 88 -21.01 15.98 20.69
N ALA A 89 -21.76 15.97 19.58
CA ALA A 89 -21.63 16.95 18.49
C ALA A 89 -21.93 18.41 18.93
N SER A 90 -22.83 18.61 19.89
CA SER A 90 -23.14 19.93 20.45
C SER A 90 -21.99 20.44 21.34
N ALA A 91 -21.29 19.55 22.06
CA ALA A 91 -20.11 19.90 22.85
C ALA A 91 -18.92 20.27 21.96
N VAL A 92 -18.67 19.51 20.88
CA VAL A 92 -17.67 19.85 19.85
C VAL A 92 -17.98 21.21 19.23
N LYS A 93 -19.24 21.46 18.85
CA LYS A 93 -19.66 22.75 18.28
C LYS A 93 -19.52 23.91 19.27
N ALA A 94 -19.86 23.69 20.54
CA ALA A 94 -19.68 24.69 21.59
C ALA A 94 -18.21 25.04 21.80
N MET A 95 -17.33 24.03 21.87
CA MET A 95 -15.89 24.25 22.01
C MET A 95 -15.26 24.83 20.75
N SER A 96 -15.74 24.47 19.56
CA SER A 96 -15.31 25.10 18.30
C SER A 96 -15.59 26.60 18.31
N GLY A 97 -16.76 27.03 18.79
CA GLY A 97 -17.08 28.45 18.93
C GLY A 97 -16.31 29.19 20.04
N LEU A 98 -15.96 28.48 21.12
CA LEU A 98 -15.20 29.07 22.23
C LEU A 98 -13.70 29.13 21.97
N ARG A 99 -13.14 28.08 21.36
CA ARG A 99 -11.70 27.91 21.20
C ARG A 99 -11.16 28.46 19.89
N SER A 100 -11.88 28.26 18.78
CA SER A 100 -11.69 28.88 17.45
C SER A 100 -10.29 29.40 17.05
N GLU A 101 -9.21 28.70 17.41
CA GLU A 101 -7.85 29.08 17.02
C GLU A 101 -7.62 28.85 15.52
N SER A 102 -6.60 29.51 14.95
CA SER A 102 -6.26 29.34 13.53
C SER A 102 -5.59 28.00 13.24
N THR A 103 -5.64 27.55 11.99
CA THR A 103 -4.89 26.36 11.54
C THR A 103 -3.39 26.48 11.81
N ASP A 104 -2.82 27.68 11.65
CA ASP A 104 -1.40 27.95 11.93
C ASP A 104 -1.06 27.76 13.41
N TYR A 105 -1.97 28.14 14.32
CA TYR A 105 -1.82 27.87 15.74
C TYR A 105 -1.76 26.37 16.01
N TYR A 106 -2.70 25.58 15.48
CA TYR A 106 -2.73 24.14 15.71
C TYR A 106 -1.50 23.43 15.12
N ASN A 107 -1.02 23.89 13.96
CA ASN A 107 0.20 23.35 13.34
C ASN A 107 1.44 23.65 14.18
N SER A 108 1.61 24.91 14.61
CA SER A 108 2.70 25.30 15.49
C SER A 108 2.63 24.57 16.84
N SER A 109 1.43 24.44 17.41
CA SER A 109 1.21 23.69 18.65
C SER A 109 1.64 22.24 18.53
N LEU A 110 1.09 21.51 17.55
CA LEU A 110 1.39 20.11 17.36
C LEU A 110 2.89 19.90 17.07
N THR A 111 3.50 20.78 16.28
CA THR A 111 4.95 20.74 16.03
C THR A 111 5.76 20.86 17.33
N ASN A 112 5.47 21.85 18.17
CA ASN A 112 6.17 22.04 19.44
C ASN A 112 5.95 20.87 20.40
N ILE A 113 4.72 20.33 20.45
CA ILE A 113 4.38 19.15 21.23
C ILE A 113 5.18 17.93 20.76
N MET A 114 5.27 17.69 19.45
CA MET A 114 5.99 16.56 18.88
C MET A 114 7.51 16.67 19.04
N ILE A 115 8.09 17.86 18.94
CA ILE A 115 9.51 18.11 19.27
C ILE A 115 9.77 17.78 20.74
N THR A 116 8.90 18.27 21.63
CA THR A 116 9.00 18.03 23.07
C THR A 116 8.90 16.53 23.38
N PHE A 117 7.92 15.82 22.81
CA PHE A 117 7.82 14.38 22.96
C PHE A 117 9.08 13.67 22.43
N CYS A 118 9.52 13.99 21.21
CA CYS A 118 10.72 13.37 20.65
C CYS A 118 11.94 13.47 21.57
N TYR A 119 12.15 14.60 22.23
CA TYR A 119 13.33 14.77 23.09
C TYR A 119 13.13 14.22 24.52
N TYR A 120 12.01 14.53 25.19
CA TYR A 120 11.84 14.26 26.63
C TYR A 120 11.27 12.89 26.95
N THR A 121 10.61 12.21 26.02
CA THR A 121 10.16 10.83 26.23
C THR A 121 11.12 9.80 25.64
N SER A 122 12.17 10.25 24.95
CA SER A 122 13.24 9.40 24.44
C SER A 122 14.28 9.10 25.50
N THR A 123 14.88 7.91 25.45
CA THR A 123 16.04 7.57 26.28
C THR A 123 17.32 8.24 25.76
N ALA A 124 18.38 8.25 26.56
CA ALA A 124 19.70 8.72 26.08
C ALA A 124 20.18 7.91 24.86
N ASP A 125 19.87 6.61 24.82
CA ASP A 125 20.20 5.73 23.70
C ASP A 125 19.38 6.06 22.45
N ASP A 126 18.14 6.53 22.58
CA ASP A 126 17.31 6.98 21.45
C ASP A 126 17.80 8.29 20.85
N LEU A 127 18.35 9.18 21.68
CA LEU A 127 18.93 10.45 21.24
C LEU A 127 20.36 10.29 20.70
N ALA A 128 21.04 9.17 20.95
CA ALA A 128 22.39 8.92 20.46
C ALA A 128 22.41 8.67 18.94
N ARG A 129 23.24 9.46 18.23
CA ARG A 129 23.48 9.28 16.78
C ARG A 129 24.22 7.99 16.46
N CYS A 130 25.24 7.67 17.24
CA CYS A 130 26.16 6.57 16.99
C CYS A 130 25.85 5.40 17.91
N VAL A 131 25.67 4.21 17.33
CA VAL A 131 25.30 2.98 18.04
C VAL A 131 26.28 1.85 17.75
N PRO A 132 26.45 0.87 18.65
CA PRO A 132 27.26 -0.31 18.38
C PRO A 132 26.74 -1.07 17.15
N ALA A 133 27.63 -1.70 16.38
CA ALA A 133 27.25 -2.48 15.19
C ALA A 133 26.35 -3.69 15.47
N SER A 134 26.31 -4.15 16.74
CA SER A 134 25.41 -5.20 17.23
C SER A 134 24.01 -4.70 17.57
N SER A 135 23.78 -3.39 17.59
CA SER A 135 22.48 -2.82 17.88
C SER A 135 21.49 -3.11 16.74
N PRO A 136 20.22 -3.48 17.03
CA PRO A 136 19.19 -3.60 16.01
C PRO A 136 18.84 -2.25 15.34
N TYR A 137 19.32 -1.15 15.91
CA TYR A 137 19.15 0.21 15.36
C TYR A 137 20.39 0.68 14.59
N ALA A 138 21.36 -0.18 14.30
CA ALA A 138 22.55 0.17 13.55
C ALA A 138 22.28 0.17 12.03
N GLN A 139 22.47 1.30 11.38
CA GLN A 139 22.38 1.42 9.93
C GLN A 139 23.62 0.84 9.26
N LYS A 140 23.41 -0.23 8.50
CA LYS A 140 24.46 -1.07 7.92
C LYS A 140 24.54 -0.91 6.41
N ASN A 141 25.77 -0.89 5.89
CA ASN A 141 26.04 -0.89 4.46
C ASN A 141 25.72 -2.30 3.95
N LYS A 142 24.53 -2.50 3.37
CA LYS A 142 23.91 -3.77 2.94
C LYS A 142 22.98 -4.47 3.96
N GLY A 143 22.27 -3.71 4.79
CA GLY A 143 21.19 -4.24 5.66
C GLY A 143 21.67 -4.98 6.90
N ASN A 144 20.74 -5.53 7.68
CA ASN A 144 20.99 -6.00 9.05
C ASN A 144 21.98 -7.18 9.19
N ASN A 145 22.20 -7.94 8.12
CA ASN A 145 23.16 -9.07 8.09
C ASN A 145 24.61 -8.65 7.80
N SER A 146 24.85 -7.38 7.46
CA SER A 146 26.19 -6.85 7.27
C SER A 146 26.85 -6.51 8.62
N ASN A 147 28.13 -6.82 8.79
CA ASN A 147 28.93 -6.33 9.92
C ASN A 147 29.54 -4.95 9.63
N THR A 148 29.26 -4.38 8.45
CA THR A 148 29.88 -3.15 7.99
C THR A 148 28.91 -2.00 8.12
N CYS A 149 29.23 -1.02 8.97
CA CYS A 149 28.43 0.18 9.17
C CYS A 149 28.33 1.03 7.88
N MET A 150 27.22 1.75 7.71
CA MET A 150 27.14 2.80 6.71
C MET A 150 28.12 3.94 7.06
N ASN A 151 28.89 4.39 6.07
CA ASN A 151 29.81 5.52 6.23
C ASN A 151 29.19 6.79 5.62
N VAL A 152 29.20 7.87 6.40
CA VAL A 152 28.67 9.19 6.04
C VAL A 152 29.83 10.14 5.80
N THR A 153 29.72 11.04 4.83
CA THR A 153 30.75 12.04 4.54
C THR A 153 30.77 13.18 5.57
N GLY A 154 31.96 13.73 5.84
CA GLY A 154 32.16 14.88 6.73
C GLY A 154 32.68 14.55 8.14
N ASN A 155 33.00 15.60 8.90
CA ASN A 155 33.43 15.47 10.29
C ASN A 155 32.29 14.92 11.16
N GLY A 156 32.56 13.88 11.95
CA GLY A 156 31.57 13.27 12.85
C GLY A 156 30.90 12.01 12.32
N SER A 157 31.45 11.33 11.31
CA SER A 157 31.02 9.96 10.94
C SER A 157 31.18 9.00 12.13
N CYS A 158 30.12 8.25 12.45
CA CYS A 158 30.17 7.27 13.54
C CYS A 158 31.22 6.17 13.31
N VAL A 159 31.53 5.87 12.04
CA VAL A 159 32.53 4.85 11.66
C VAL A 159 33.93 5.24 12.16
N ALA A 160 34.25 6.53 12.18
CA ALA A 160 35.54 7.02 12.71
C ALA A 160 35.69 6.74 14.22
N GLN A 161 34.59 6.48 14.93
CA GLN A 161 34.55 6.14 16.35
C GLN A 161 34.40 4.62 16.58
N GLY A 162 34.43 3.80 15.52
CA GLY A 162 34.17 2.36 15.61
C GLY A 162 32.69 2.01 15.83
N LEU A 163 31.78 2.94 15.58
CA LEU A 163 30.33 2.79 15.75
C LEU A 163 29.60 2.88 14.40
N CYS A 164 28.34 2.46 14.36
CA CYS A 164 27.45 2.66 13.22
C CYS A 164 26.58 3.90 13.41
N GLU A 165 26.17 4.51 12.31
CA GLU A 165 25.05 5.44 12.29
C GLU A 165 23.77 4.74 12.78
N ARG A 166 22.91 5.44 13.54
CA ARG A 166 21.59 4.90 13.92
C ARG A 166 20.63 4.89 12.73
N LEU A 167 19.70 3.95 12.67
CA LEU A 167 18.52 4.02 11.80
C LEU A 167 17.70 5.31 12.06
N PRO A 168 16.88 5.74 11.08
CA PRO A 168 16.05 6.94 11.24
C PRO A 168 15.12 6.84 12.45
N ASN A 169 14.99 7.94 13.20
CA ASN A 169 14.01 8.06 14.28
C ASN A 169 13.47 9.50 14.35
N CYS A 170 12.84 9.87 15.47
CA CYS A 170 12.25 11.21 15.61
C CYS A 170 13.30 12.35 15.57
N MET A 171 14.55 12.08 15.97
CA MET A 171 15.63 13.07 16.06
C MET A 171 16.60 12.98 14.88
N TRP A 172 16.94 11.79 14.43
CA TRP A 172 17.95 11.55 13.40
C TRP A 172 17.29 11.15 12.08
N PRO A 173 17.39 11.98 11.01
CA PRO A 173 16.89 11.61 9.67
C PRO A 173 17.75 10.48 9.08
N ARG A 174 17.32 9.84 7.97
CA ARG A 174 18.11 8.80 7.30
C ARG A 174 19.54 9.25 6.99
N ALA A 175 20.51 8.39 7.28
CA ALA A 175 21.89 8.68 6.90
C ALA A 175 22.03 8.62 5.37
N ASP A 176 22.61 9.67 4.81
CA ASP A 176 22.96 9.77 3.39
C ASP A 176 24.49 9.67 3.26
N PRO A 177 25.03 8.70 2.51
CA PRO A 177 26.48 8.57 2.33
C PRO A 177 27.12 9.77 1.63
N THR A 178 26.34 10.67 1.02
CA THR A 178 26.83 11.82 0.27
C THR A 178 26.85 13.12 1.07
N GLN A 179 26.16 13.20 2.21
CA GLN A 179 26.04 14.44 2.98
C GLN A 179 26.26 14.25 4.48
N PRO A 180 26.78 15.26 5.20
CA PRO A 180 26.85 15.23 6.66
C PRO A 180 25.45 15.08 7.28
N ARG A 181 25.32 14.21 8.28
CA ARG A 181 24.06 13.97 8.97
C ARG A 181 23.88 14.92 10.15
N LEU A 182 22.83 15.74 10.11
CA LEU A 182 22.44 16.68 11.15
C LEU A 182 21.17 16.21 11.87
N PRO A 183 20.98 16.58 13.15
CA PRO A 183 19.72 16.31 13.84
C PRO A 183 18.58 17.09 13.19
N ARG A 184 17.36 16.53 13.25
CA ARG A 184 16.14 17.15 12.73
C ARG A 184 15.78 18.44 13.47
N PHE A 185 16.10 18.49 14.75
CA PHE A 185 15.82 19.64 15.61
C PHE A 185 17.11 20.16 16.24
N THR A 186 17.27 21.48 16.25
CA THR A 186 18.37 22.13 16.98
C THR A 186 18.04 22.27 18.46
N ASP A 187 19.05 22.47 19.30
CA ASP A 187 18.84 22.71 20.74
C ASP A 187 17.95 23.94 20.99
N ASP A 188 18.09 24.99 20.16
CA ASP A 188 17.24 26.18 20.23
C ASP A 188 15.76 25.85 19.94
N GLN A 189 15.49 25.00 18.94
CA GLN A 189 14.14 24.53 18.64
C GLN A 189 13.58 23.66 19.77
N ILE A 190 14.39 22.79 20.35
CA ILE A 190 13.99 21.94 21.48
C ILE A 190 13.64 22.79 22.71
N ASN A 191 14.46 23.80 23.02
CA ASN A 191 14.22 24.71 24.14
C ASN A 191 12.98 25.59 23.89
N ALA A 192 12.84 26.16 22.70
CA ALA A 192 11.66 26.94 22.33
C ALA A 192 10.37 26.12 22.37
N ALA A 193 10.41 24.87 21.90
CA ALA A 193 9.28 23.95 21.95
C ALA A 193 8.89 23.62 23.41
N ARG A 194 9.88 23.34 24.27
CA ARG A 194 9.65 23.11 25.70
C ARG A 194 8.99 24.33 26.34
N ASP A 195 9.56 25.52 26.14
CA ASP A 195 9.05 26.77 26.72
C ASP A 195 7.61 27.06 26.24
N TRP A 196 7.34 26.75 24.98
CA TRP A 196 5.99 26.86 24.43
C TRP A 196 5.02 25.90 25.12
N VAL A 197 5.35 24.61 25.24
CA VAL A 197 4.49 23.60 25.87
C VAL A 197 4.25 23.91 27.35
N THR A 198 5.29 24.31 28.10
CA THR A 198 5.16 24.55 29.55
C THR A 198 4.53 25.89 29.88
N THR A 199 4.70 26.90 29.02
CA THR A 199 4.32 28.29 29.34
C THR A 199 3.24 28.81 28.39
N SER A 200 3.49 28.82 27.09
CA SER A 200 2.60 29.46 26.10
C SER A 200 1.30 28.68 25.91
N TYR A 201 1.35 27.35 25.87
CA TYR A 201 0.17 26.50 25.81
C TYR A 201 -0.69 26.63 27.07
N ALA A 202 -0.07 26.59 28.25
CA ALA A 202 -0.78 26.81 29.52
C ALA A 202 -1.46 28.19 29.56
N LYS A 203 -0.80 29.24 29.03
CA LYS A 203 -1.39 30.58 28.88
C LYS A 203 -2.56 30.59 27.89
N SER A 204 -2.50 29.82 26.79
CA SER A 204 -3.62 29.74 25.85
C SER A 204 -4.85 29.06 26.45
N LEU A 205 -4.70 28.25 27.51
CA LEU A 205 -5.82 27.65 28.25
C LEU A 205 -6.43 28.59 29.30
N ALA A 206 -5.73 29.66 29.71
CA ALA A 206 -6.18 30.56 30.77
C ALA A 206 -7.54 31.27 30.51
N PRO A 207 -7.87 31.73 29.28
CA PRO A 207 -9.15 32.37 29.00
C PRO A 207 -10.37 31.48 29.30
N TYR A 208 -10.22 30.16 29.16
CA TYR A 208 -11.29 29.18 29.40
C TYR A 208 -11.52 28.94 30.89
N ALA A 209 -10.46 29.08 31.70
CA ALA A 209 -10.56 29.04 33.16
C ALA A 209 -11.05 30.38 33.76
N GLY A 210 -10.84 31.50 33.05
CA GLY A 210 -11.08 32.86 33.53
C GLY A 210 -12.49 33.13 34.11
N PRO A 211 -13.58 32.81 33.42
CA PRO A 211 -14.94 33.12 33.88
C PRO A 211 -15.28 32.52 35.24
N GLY A 212 -15.01 31.23 35.45
CA GLY A 212 -15.30 30.58 36.74
C GLY A 212 -14.44 31.14 37.88
N ILE A 213 -13.16 31.43 37.62
CA ILE A 213 -12.28 32.06 38.63
C ILE A 213 -12.79 33.46 38.99
N ALA A 214 -13.24 34.25 38.01
CA ALA A 214 -13.83 35.56 38.26
C ALA A 214 -15.09 35.44 39.14
N PHE A 215 -16.00 34.50 38.85
CA PHE A 215 -17.17 34.25 39.70
C PHE A 215 -16.80 33.78 41.11
N ALA A 216 -15.76 32.95 41.26
CA ALA A 216 -15.26 32.52 42.56
C ALA A 216 -14.73 33.70 43.39
N VAL A 217 -13.91 34.58 42.79
CA VAL A 217 -13.36 35.77 43.44
C VAL A 217 -14.46 36.76 43.79
N LEU A 218 -15.40 37.03 42.88
CA LEU A 218 -16.55 37.91 43.15
C LEU A 218 -17.43 37.37 44.28
N THR A 219 -17.66 36.06 44.31
CA THR A 219 -18.41 35.41 45.39
C THR A 219 -17.67 35.51 46.72
N PHE A 220 -16.35 35.30 46.72
CA PHE A 220 -15.52 35.42 47.92
C PHE A 220 -15.50 36.85 48.47
N LEU A 221 -15.25 37.85 47.62
CA LEU A 221 -15.23 39.26 48.02
C LEU A 221 -16.62 39.72 48.48
N GLY A 222 -17.68 39.35 47.74
CA GLY A 222 -19.06 39.66 48.10
C GLY A 222 -19.47 39.03 49.43
N PHE A 223 -19.09 37.78 49.68
CA PHE A 223 -19.32 37.11 50.95
C PHE A 223 -18.52 37.75 52.08
N GLY A 224 -17.24 38.06 51.87
CA GLY A 224 -16.39 38.73 52.86
C GLY A 224 -16.97 40.08 53.27
N ALA A 225 -17.37 40.90 52.29
CA ALA A 225 -18.02 42.19 52.55
C ALA A 225 -19.34 42.01 53.31
N PHE A 226 -20.20 41.07 52.89
CA PHE A 226 -21.45 40.76 53.58
C PHE A 226 -21.22 40.29 55.02
N PHE A 227 -20.26 39.38 55.23
CA PHE A 227 -19.91 38.87 56.55
C PHE A 227 -19.39 39.98 57.45
N ILE A 228 -18.51 40.86 56.95
CA ILE A 228 -17.99 41.99 57.72
C ILE A 228 -19.12 42.95 58.11
N LEU A 229 -19.96 43.34 57.14
CA LEU A 229 -21.08 44.26 57.38
C LEU A 229 -22.12 43.68 58.33
N ARG A 230 -22.39 42.38 58.27
CA ARG A 230 -23.37 41.69 59.13
C ARG A 230 -22.83 41.39 60.53
N CYS A 231 -21.58 40.95 60.66
CA CYS A 231 -21.01 40.50 61.92
C CYS A 231 -20.35 41.63 62.73
N PHE A 232 -19.74 42.63 62.08
CA PHE A 232 -19.01 43.71 62.75
C PHE A 232 -19.72 45.07 62.67
N CYS A 233 -20.44 45.36 61.58
CA CYS A 233 -21.12 46.66 61.40
C CYS A 233 -22.64 46.62 61.67
N ASN A 234 -23.22 45.44 61.95
CA ASN A 234 -24.67 45.20 62.09
C ASN A 234 -25.53 45.82 60.95
N ARG A 235 -24.96 46.01 59.76
CA ARG A 235 -25.62 46.50 58.54
C ARG A 235 -25.97 45.30 57.61
N CYS A 236 -26.61 45.55 56.48
CA CYS A 236 -27.03 44.51 55.51
C CYS A 236 -27.97 43.45 56.12
N GLY A 237 -29.05 43.93 56.73
CA GLY A 237 -30.13 43.07 57.24
C GLY A 237 -30.01 42.67 58.71
N GLY A 238 -28.96 43.08 59.44
CA GLY A 238 -28.87 43.03 60.91
C GLY A 238 -28.93 41.62 61.56
N ARG A 239 -28.52 41.52 62.82
CA ARG A 239 -28.67 40.28 63.63
C ARG A 239 -30.13 40.03 64.06
N ASP A 240 -30.92 41.10 64.17
CA ASP A 240 -32.22 41.08 64.82
C ASP A 240 -33.41 41.12 63.84
N PRO A 241 -34.51 40.40 64.13
CA PRO A 241 -35.72 40.40 63.30
C PRO A 241 -36.42 41.77 63.27
N ALA A 242 -37.27 42.01 62.26
CA ALA A 242 -38.07 43.23 62.22
C ALA A 242 -39.10 43.25 63.36
N GLU A 243 -39.26 44.40 64.02
CA GLU A 243 -40.16 44.59 65.17
C GLU A 243 -41.63 44.28 64.84
N ARG A 244 -42.07 44.50 63.59
CA ARG A 244 -43.44 44.26 63.12
C ARG A 244 -43.78 42.78 62.80
N GLY A 245 -42.82 41.85 62.95
CA GLY A 245 -43.01 40.45 62.57
C GLY A 245 -43.07 40.20 61.05
N TYR A 246 -43.30 38.96 60.62
CA TYR A 246 -43.40 38.57 59.20
C TYR A 246 -44.69 37.78 58.93
N THR A 247 -45.29 37.96 57.76
CA THR A 247 -46.46 37.18 57.33
C THR A 247 -46.07 35.74 56.97
N TRP A 248 -47.03 34.81 57.02
CA TRP A 248 -46.81 33.41 56.63
C TRP A 248 -46.33 33.28 55.17
N CYS A 249 -46.92 34.06 54.26
CA CYS A 249 -46.45 34.19 52.88
C CYS A 249 -44.98 34.69 52.82
N GLY A 250 -44.62 35.65 53.68
CA GLY A 250 -43.24 36.11 53.82
C GLY A 250 -42.26 35.03 54.33
N VAL A 251 -42.70 33.99 55.03
CA VAL A 251 -41.82 32.90 55.48
C VAL A 251 -41.78 31.75 54.46
N MET A 252 -42.90 31.46 53.81
CA MET A 252 -43.02 30.33 52.89
C MET A 252 -42.37 30.56 51.53
N THR A 253 -42.45 31.77 50.97
CA THR A 253 -41.83 32.08 49.66
C THR A 253 -40.33 31.75 49.60
N PRO A 254 -39.47 32.22 50.53
CA PRO A 254 -38.06 31.83 50.53
C PRO A 254 -37.85 30.33 50.88
N GLY A 255 -38.80 29.70 51.59
CA GLY A 255 -38.77 28.25 51.87
C GLY A 255 -39.02 27.39 50.63
N ILE A 256 -40.03 27.75 49.82
CA ILE A 256 -40.34 27.08 48.56
C ILE A 256 -39.19 27.31 47.55
N ALA A 257 -38.66 28.52 47.46
CA ALA A 257 -37.49 28.82 46.63
C ALA A 257 -36.27 27.98 47.04
N PHE A 258 -35.99 27.88 48.35
CA PHE A 258 -34.92 27.03 48.88
C PHE A 258 -35.10 25.56 48.46
N PHE A 259 -36.33 25.04 48.53
CA PHE A 259 -36.66 23.67 48.12
C PHE A 259 -36.47 23.44 46.61
N ILE A 260 -36.92 24.38 45.77
CA ILE A 260 -36.74 24.31 44.31
C ILE A 260 -35.24 24.28 43.97
N PHE A 261 -34.44 25.17 44.55
CA PHE A 261 -32.99 25.18 44.31
C PHE A 261 -32.31 23.90 44.81
N SER A 262 -32.80 23.32 45.92
CA SER A 262 -32.30 22.03 46.42
C SER A 262 -32.58 20.88 45.44
N ILE A 263 -33.74 20.87 44.78
CA ILE A 263 -34.06 19.88 43.73
C ILE A 263 -33.12 20.04 42.53
N VAL A 264 -32.87 21.28 42.10
CA VAL A 264 -31.95 21.53 40.97
C VAL A 264 -30.53 21.06 41.30
N ILE A 265 -30.03 21.34 42.50
CA ILE A 265 -28.73 20.85 42.98
C ILE A 265 -28.69 19.32 42.97
N PHE A 266 -29.78 18.66 43.38
CA PHE A 266 -29.88 17.20 43.31
C PHE A 266 -29.82 16.66 41.87
N ILE A 267 -30.56 17.27 40.94
CA ILE A 267 -30.51 16.88 39.51
C ILE A 267 -29.10 17.07 38.94
N CYS A 268 -28.45 18.21 39.20
CA CYS A 268 -27.07 18.47 38.76
C CYS A 268 -26.08 17.47 39.36
N SER A 269 -26.29 17.05 40.62
CA SER A 269 -25.46 16.06 41.31
C SER A 269 -25.56 14.68 40.67
N VAL A 270 -26.78 14.23 40.36
CA VAL A 270 -27.01 12.95 39.67
C VAL A 270 -26.44 12.98 38.25
N ALA A 271 -26.65 14.07 37.52
CA ALA A 271 -26.11 14.23 36.17
C ALA A 271 -24.58 14.16 36.16
N ALA A 272 -23.91 14.90 37.04
CA ALA A 272 -22.46 14.91 37.13
C ALA A 272 -21.88 13.57 37.61
N TYR A 273 -22.56 12.88 38.53
CA TYR A 273 -22.15 11.53 38.97
C TYR A 273 -22.09 10.55 37.80
N VAL A 274 -23.16 10.50 37.00
CA VAL A 274 -23.20 9.57 35.87
C VAL A 274 -22.18 9.95 34.80
N GLN A 275 -22.04 11.24 34.49
CA GLN A 275 -21.04 11.68 33.51
C GLN A 275 -19.60 11.43 33.97
N ASN A 276 -19.30 11.53 35.27
CA ASN A 276 -17.97 11.19 35.79
C ASN A 276 -17.63 9.70 35.58
N ASN A 277 -18.59 8.80 35.80
CA ASN A 277 -18.40 7.38 35.52
C ASN A 277 -18.22 7.13 34.01
N THR A 278 -18.95 7.87 33.16
CA THR A 278 -18.73 7.84 31.71
C THR A 278 -17.30 8.27 31.35
N VAL A 279 -16.76 9.36 31.91
CA VAL A 279 -15.38 9.79 31.65
C VAL A 279 -14.37 8.70 32.02
N THR A 280 -14.53 8.06 33.17
CA THR A 280 -13.64 6.97 33.58
C THR A 280 -13.72 5.79 32.61
N ALA A 281 -14.92 5.29 32.32
CA ALA A 281 -15.10 4.17 31.40
C ALA A 281 -14.56 4.47 30.00
N ARG A 282 -14.92 5.63 29.44
CA ARG A 282 -14.54 6.02 28.07
C ARG A 282 -13.05 6.31 27.91
N PHE A 283 -12.38 6.74 28.97
CA PHE A 283 -10.93 6.90 28.93
C PHE A 283 -10.21 5.55 28.94
N HIS A 284 -10.72 4.55 29.68
CA HIS A 284 -10.19 3.18 29.61
C HIS A 284 -10.44 2.56 28.23
N ASP A 285 -11.64 2.76 27.66
CA ASP A 285 -11.97 2.32 26.29
C ASP A 285 -10.98 2.96 25.28
N LEU A 286 -10.74 4.28 25.38
CA LEU A 286 -9.79 5.00 24.52
C LEU A 286 -8.37 4.42 24.61
N LEU A 287 -7.86 4.20 25.82
CA LEU A 287 -6.52 3.65 26.01
C LEU A 287 -6.41 2.20 25.54
N SER A 288 -7.49 1.40 25.68
CA SER A 288 -7.55 0.05 25.13
C SER A 288 -7.46 0.09 23.61
N VAL A 289 -8.28 0.91 22.94
CA VAL A 289 -8.25 1.07 21.47
C VAL A 289 -6.86 1.51 20.98
N LEU A 290 -6.22 2.46 21.68
CA LEU A 290 -4.86 2.88 21.35
C LEU A 290 -3.85 1.74 21.53
N THR A 291 -3.98 0.95 22.59
CA THR A 291 -3.12 -0.22 22.86
C THR A 291 -3.31 -1.30 21.78
N ASP A 292 -4.56 -1.58 21.39
CA ASP A 292 -4.89 -2.55 20.36
C ASP A 292 -4.39 -2.08 18.98
N THR A 293 -4.53 -0.79 18.67
CA THR A 293 -3.94 -0.16 17.47
C THR A 293 -2.42 -0.34 17.44
N ILE A 294 -1.74 -0.11 18.56
CA ILE A 294 -0.28 -0.27 18.68
C ILE A 294 0.13 -1.74 18.54
N ASN A 295 -0.62 -2.67 19.14
CA ASN A 295 -0.38 -4.10 18.99
C ASN A 295 -0.57 -4.57 17.54
N ASN A 296 -1.62 -4.10 16.87
CA ASN A 296 -1.88 -4.37 15.46
C ASN A 296 -0.79 -3.77 14.56
N LEU A 297 -0.32 -2.55 14.82
CA LEU A 297 0.79 -1.93 14.09
C LEU A 297 2.09 -2.75 14.25
N ASN A 298 2.37 -3.25 15.46
CA ASN A 298 3.52 -4.10 15.73
C ASN A 298 3.40 -5.45 15.01
N ALA A 299 2.24 -6.11 15.09
CA ALA A 299 1.98 -7.36 14.39
C ALA A 299 2.15 -7.20 12.87
N ASN A 300 1.58 -6.14 12.29
CA ASN A 300 1.66 -5.87 10.87
C ASN A 300 3.10 -5.56 10.42
N SER A 301 3.84 -4.75 11.19
CA SER A 301 5.25 -4.46 10.92
C SER A 301 6.10 -5.74 10.93
N ASN A 302 5.88 -6.63 11.91
CA ASN A 302 6.56 -7.91 12.00
C ASN A 302 6.21 -8.85 10.83
N ASN A 303 4.93 -8.89 10.43
CA ASN A 303 4.46 -9.66 9.29
C ASN A 303 5.18 -9.24 7.99
N TRP A 304 5.46 -7.95 7.80
CA TRP A 304 6.20 -7.46 6.64
C TRP A 304 7.73 -7.61 6.77
N LEU A 305 8.29 -7.48 7.97
CA LEU A 305 9.73 -7.66 8.22
C LEU A 305 10.17 -9.11 8.00
N ALA A 306 9.33 -10.10 8.32
CA ALA A 306 9.68 -11.52 8.20
C ALA A 306 10.12 -11.96 6.78
N PRO A 307 9.36 -11.67 5.69
CA PRO A 307 9.80 -12.00 4.35
C PRO A 307 11.01 -11.17 3.89
N LEU A 308 11.15 -9.92 4.36
CA LEU A 308 12.32 -9.09 4.03
C LEU A 308 13.62 -9.66 4.60
N ARG A 309 13.61 -10.07 5.87
CA ARG A 309 14.77 -10.75 6.49
C ARG A 309 15.07 -12.07 5.80
N SER A 310 14.03 -12.82 5.42
CA SER A 310 14.20 -14.06 4.65
C SER A 310 14.82 -13.81 3.25
N ILE A 311 14.49 -12.70 2.59
CA ILE A 311 15.16 -12.28 1.34
C ILE A 311 16.65 -12.06 1.58
N GLN A 312 17.01 -11.36 2.66
CA GLN A 312 18.41 -11.07 3.00
C GLN A 312 19.21 -12.33 3.34
N ASP A 313 18.64 -13.25 4.12
CA ASP A 313 19.28 -14.52 4.48
C ASP A 313 19.59 -15.37 3.24
N LEU A 314 18.77 -15.24 2.19
CA LEU A 314 18.95 -15.93 0.92
C LEU A 314 19.96 -15.26 -0.02
N GLN A 315 20.53 -14.10 0.33
CA GLN A 315 21.35 -13.31 -0.58
C GLN A 315 22.59 -14.05 -1.11
N ALA A 316 23.42 -14.56 -0.20
CA ALA A 316 24.68 -15.20 -0.57
C ALA A 316 24.44 -16.44 -1.43
N THR A 317 23.53 -17.31 -0.99
CA THR A 317 23.17 -18.56 -1.68
C THR A 317 22.54 -18.30 -3.04
N SER A 318 21.59 -17.35 -3.13
CA SER A 318 20.89 -17.06 -4.38
C SER A 318 21.81 -16.39 -5.40
N THR A 319 22.64 -15.44 -4.97
CA THR A 319 23.65 -14.80 -5.84
C THR A 319 24.65 -15.81 -6.37
N ALA A 320 25.21 -16.66 -5.51
CA ALA A 320 26.16 -17.69 -5.93
C ALA A 320 25.52 -18.68 -6.93
N LYS A 321 24.25 -19.03 -6.73
CA LYS A 321 23.51 -19.91 -7.64
C LYS A 321 23.32 -19.28 -9.02
N VAL A 322 22.90 -18.01 -9.08
CA VAL A 322 22.73 -17.27 -10.34
C VAL A 322 24.07 -17.12 -11.05
N GLN A 323 25.14 -16.74 -10.34
CA GLN A 323 26.48 -16.64 -10.91
C GLN A 323 26.95 -17.97 -11.50
N SER A 324 26.76 -19.07 -10.78
CA SER A 324 27.17 -20.40 -11.25
C SER A 324 26.40 -20.86 -12.48
N VAL A 325 25.08 -20.69 -12.50
CA VAL A 325 24.22 -21.19 -13.60
C VAL A 325 24.30 -20.29 -14.84
N LEU A 326 24.47 -18.98 -14.65
CA LEU A 326 24.51 -18.00 -15.75
C LEU A 326 25.92 -17.55 -16.15
N ALA A 327 26.97 -18.19 -15.63
CA ALA A 327 28.37 -17.84 -15.94
C ALA A 327 28.70 -17.97 -17.44
N ASP A 328 28.21 -19.03 -18.09
CA ASP A 328 28.50 -19.35 -19.49
C ASP A 328 27.22 -19.51 -20.30
N THR A 329 26.52 -18.40 -20.56
CA THR A 329 25.34 -18.37 -21.45
C THR A 329 25.61 -17.74 -22.81
N THR A 330 26.84 -17.27 -23.07
CA THR A 330 27.22 -16.63 -24.35
C THR A 330 27.04 -17.55 -25.57
N TRP A 331 27.14 -18.87 -25.35
CA TRP A 331 26.90 -19.86 -26.39
C TRP A 331 25.45 -19.82 -26.91
N VAL A 332 24.47 -19.36 -26.12
CA VAL A 332 23.05 -19.34 -26.50
C VAL A 332 22.83 -18.42 -27.70
N THR A 333 23.31 -17.18 -27.64
CA THR A 333 23.14 -16.20 -28.72
C THR A 333 24.12 -16.44 -29.86
N SER A 334 25.39 -16.77 -29.56
CA SER A 334 26.40 -17.00 -30.61
C SER A 334 26.10 -18.22 -31.47
N SER A 335 25.64 -19.34 -30.88
CA SER A 335 25.27 -20.54 -31.64
C SER A 335 24.00 -20.32 -32.48
N ALA A 336 23.02 -19.57 -31.95
CA ALA A 336 21.82 -19.23 -32.69
C ALA A 336 22.10 -18.26 -33.86
N ALA A 337 23.01 -17.30 -33.67
CA ALA A 337 23.45 -16.41 -34.73
C ALA A 337 24.19 -17.17 -35.84
N LYS A 338 25.04 -18.15 -35.48
CA LYS A 338 25.68 -19.06 -36.44
C LYS A 338 24.65 -19.85 -37.23
N LEU A 339 23.63 -20.40 -36.57
CA LEU A 339 22.53 -21.09 -37.24
C LEU A 339 21.76 -20.19 -38.20
N LYS A 340 21.45 -18.96 -37.78
CA LYS A 340 20.80 -17.98 -38.65
C LYS A 340 21.64 -17.72 -39.92
N ALA A 341 22.95 -17.52 -39.77
CA ALA A 341 23.85 -17.29 -40.89
C ALA A 341 23.87 -18.48 -41.88
N LEU A 342 23.78 -19.71 -41.38
CA LEU A 342 23.66 -20.90 -42.23
C LEU A 342 22.34 -20.90 -43.01
N GLY A 343 21.22 -20.58 -42.35
CA GLY A 343 19.92 -20.44 -43.01
C GLY A 343 19.91 -19.36 -44.08
N ASP A 344 20.50 -18.20 -43.80
CA ASP A 344 20.64 -17.08 -44.76
C ASP A 344 21.50 -17.49 -45.97
N SER A 345 22.63 -18.18 -45.74
CA SER A 345 23.52 -18.67 -46.79
C SER A 345 22.83 -19.73 -47.66
N PHE A 346 22.05 -20.63 -47.03
CA PHE A 346 21.30 -21.67 -47.72
C PHE A 346 20.22 -21.08 -48.64
N ASP A 347 19.41 -20.15 -48.15
CA ASP A 347 18.40 -19.44 -48.95
C ASP A 347 19.06 -18.71 -50.13
N THR A 348 20.13 -17.96 -49.86
CA THR A 348 20.85 -17.18 -50.87
C THR A 348 21.42 -18.07 -51.99
N TYR A 349 21.95 -19.24 -51.65
CA TYR A 349 22.60 -20.11 -52.63
C TYR A 349 21.62 -20.96 -53.45
N TYR A 350 20.47 -21.35 -52.88
CA TYR A 350 19.55 -22.29 -53.52
C TYR A 350 18.27 -21.66 -54.08
N SER A 351 17.75 -20.55 -53.52
CA SER A 351 16.47 -19.98 -53.95
C SER A 351 16.47 -19.44 -55.38
N SER A 352 17.64 -19.06 -55.92
CA SER A 352 17.81 -18.65 -57.33
C SER A 352 18.98 -19.36 -58.02
N GLY A 353 19.60 -20.34 -57.36
CA GLY A 353 20.86 -20.93 -57.82
C GLY A 353 20.73 -22.16 -58.72
N PHE A 354 19.52 -22.67 -58.95
CA PHE A 354 19.26 -23.76 -59.90
C PHE A 354 19.18 -23.22 -61.34
N PRO A 355 19.70 -23.95 -62.34
CA PRO A 355 19.68 -23.49 -63.72
C PRO A 355 18.25 -23.43 -64.27
N GLN A 356 17.99 -22.41 -65.10
CA GLN A 356 16.79 -22.32 -65.93
C GLN A 356 17.20 -22.54 -67.38
N THR A 357 16.81 -23.66 -67.97
CA THR A 357 17.21 -24.03 -69.34
C THR A 357 16.00 -24.48 -70.12
N CYS A 358 15.75 -23.84 -71.25
CA CYS A 358 14.69 -24.20 -72.18
C CYS A 358 15.31 -24.55 -73.54
N VAL A 359 14.92 -25.70 -74.09
CA VAL A 359 15.36 -26.22 -75.39
C VAL A 359 14.16 -26.30 -76.33
N GLN A 360 14.38 -26.57 -77.62
CA GLN A 360 13.32 -26.63 -78.63
C GLN A 360 12.44 -25.37 -78.65
N ASN A 361 13.05 -24.18 -78.68
CA ASN A 361 12.34 -22.89 -78.66
C ASN A 361 11.36 -22.71 -77.48
N GLY A 362 11.63 -23.32 -76.33
CA GLY A 362 10.80 -23.18 -75.13
C GLY A 362 9.77 -24.28 -74.90
N ALA A 363 9.68 -25.27 -75.80
CA ALA A 363 8.74 -26.37 -75.63
C ALA A 363 9.11 -27.32 -74.47
N VAL A 364 10.40 -27.43 -74.16
CA VAL A 364 10.91 -28.28 -73.08
C VAL A 364 11.80 -27.42 -72.18
N CYS A 365 11.42 -27.28 -70.92
CA CYS A 365 12.15 -26.46 -69.95
C CYS A 365 12.46 -27.25 -68.68
N LEU A 366 13.68 -27.07 -68.19
CA LEU A 366 14.10 -27.44 -66.84
C LEU A 366 14.10 -26.17 -65.98
N THR A 367 13.19 -26.11 -65.02
CA THR A 367 13.05 -24.96 -64.13
C THR A 367 12.83 -25.44 -62.69
N CYS A 368 13.28 -24.64 -61.72
CA CYS A 368 13.01 -24.95 -60.33
C CYS A 368 11.55 -24.65 -59.99
N PRO A 369 10.78 -25.62 -59.46
CA PRO A 369 9.43 -25.35 -59.02
C PRO A 369 9.45 -24.44 -57.78
N SER A 370 8.41 -23.60 -57.64
CA SER A 370 8.29 -22.66 -56.51
C SER A 370 8.17 -23.34 -55.14
N SER A 371 7.73 -24.60 -55.09
CA SER A 371 7.73 -25.41 -53.86
C SER A 371 9.15 -25.69 -53.34
N ILE A 372 10.13 -25.78 -54.24
CA ILE A 372 11.55 -25.94 -53.89
C ILE A 372 12.18 -24.56 -53.78
N CYS A 373 12.25 -23.80 -54.87
CA CYS A 373 12.89 -22.48 -54.91
C CYS A 373 11.97 -21.39 -54.39
N GLY A 374 12.32 -20.84 -53.23
CA GLY A 374 11.51 -19.86 -52.51
C GLY A 374 10.52 -20.47 -51.50
N GLY A 375 10.24 -21.77 -51.61
CA GLY A 375 9.54 -22.56 -50.59
C GLY A 375 10.52 -23.24 -49.64
N SER A 376 10.90 -24.47 -49.96
CA SER A 376 11.80 -25.29 -49.14
C SER A 376 13.18 -24.68 -48.94
N THR A 377 13.71 -23.95 -49.92
CA THR A 377 15.02 -23.30 -49.81
C THR A 377 15.00 -22.09 -48.87
N ALA A 378 13.86 -21.40 -48.73
CA ALA A 378 13.70 -20.23 -47.86
C ALA A 378 13.31 -20.61 -46.42
N THR A 379 12.77 -21.81 -46.22
CA THR A 379 12.27 -22.29 -44.92
C THR A 379 13.35 -22.31 -43.82
N PRO A 380 14.59 -22.81 -44.06
CA PRO A 380 15.64 -22.84 -43.04
C PRO A 380 15.98 -21.45 -42.50
N LYS A 381 16.00 -20.43 -43.38
CA LYS A 381 16.22 -19.04 -43.01
C LYS A 381 15.15 -18.53 -42.04
N ALA A 382 13.88 -18.75 -42.34
CA ALA A 382 12.78 -18.33 -41.48
C ALA A 382 12.88 -18.99 -40.09
N VAL A 383 13.02 -20.33 -40.07
CA VAL A 383 13.05 -21.12 -38.84
C VAL A 383 14.25 -20.78 -37.96
N LEU A 384 15.44 -20.65 -38.54
CA LEU A 384 16.66 -20.36 -37.78
C LEU A 384 16.71 -18.88 -37.34
N SER A 385 16.04 -17.97 -38.06
CA SER A 385 15.81 -16.60 -37.60
C SER A 385 14.90 -16.55 -36.36
N ASP A 386 13.88 -17.40 -36.30
CA ASP A 386 13.04 -17.54 -35.10
C ASP A 386 13.84 -18.09 -33.91
N TRP A 387 14.72 -19.06 -34.13
CA TRP A 387 15.61 -19.59 -33.09
C TRP A 387 16.55 -18.53 -32.54
N ASN A 388 17.10 -17.68 -33.40
CA ASN A 388 17.91 -16.54 -32.99
C ASN A 388 17.10 -15.50 -32.19
N SER A 389 15.84 -15.28 -32.55
CA SER A 389 14.94 -14.39 -31.81
C SER A 389 14.64 -14.95 -30.41
N MET A 390 14.41 -16.26 -30.28
CA MET A 390 14.24 -16.94 -28.99
C MET A 390 15.51 -16.85 -28.12
N ALA A 391 16.68 -17.08 -28.71
CA ALA A 391 17.97 -16.94 -28.03
C ALA A 391 18.19 -15.51 -27.48
N THR A 392 17.80 -14.50 -28.25
CA THR A 392 17.88 -13.09 -27.84
C THR A 392 16.97 -12.79 -26.64
N GLN A 393 15.76 -13.37 -26.59
CA GLN A 393 14.84 -13.21 -25.46
C GLN A 393 15.35 -13.93 -24.20
N LEU A 394 16.00 -15.08 -24.36
CA LEU A 394 16.67 -15.78 -23.26
C LEU A 394 17.81 -14.96 -22.67
N GLU A 395 18.70 -14.39 -23.49
CA GLU A 395 19.79 -13.55 -22.97
C GLU A 395 19.27 -12.31 -22.25
N LYS A 396 18.20 -11.67 -22.75
CA LYS A 396 17.53 -10.59 -22.01
C LYS A 396 17.02 -11.04 -20.64
N THR A 397 16.49 -12.26 -20.54
CA THR A 397 16.02 -12.86 -19.27
C THR A 397 17.19 -13.10 -18.32
N PHE A 398 18.32 -13.61 -18.84
CA PHE A 398 19.53 -13.84 -18.05
C PHE A 398 20.09 -12.51 -17.53
N GLN A 399 20.20 -11.51 -18.39
CA GLN A 399 20.68 -10.18 -18.00
C GLN A 399 19.77 -9.55 -16.94
N LEU A 400 18.45 -9.59 -17.12
CA LEU A 400 17.50 -9.11 -16.11
C LEU A 400 17.68 -9.83 -14.77
N THR A 401 17.95 -11.13 -14.78
CA THR A 401 18.23 -11.91 -13.56
C THR A 401 19.55 -11.51 -12.91
N ARG A 402 20.62 -11.29 -13.69
CA ARG A 402 21.91 -10.80 -13.16
C ARG A 402 21.73 -9.43 -12.51
N ASP A 403 21.01 -8.54 -13.18
CA ASP A 403 20.79 -7.16 -12.72
C ASP A 403 19.95 -7.11 -11.43
N ALA A 404 18.88 -7.90 -11.36
CA ALA A 404 18.06 -8.00 -10.17
C ALA A 404 18.81 -8.57 -8.95
N MET A 405 19.83 -9.40 -9.18
CA MET A 405 20.49 -10.16 -8.11
C MET A 405 21.83 -9.56 -7.66
N TYR A 406 22.69 -9.10 -8.58
CA TYR A 406 24.04 -8.66 -8.21
C TYR A 406 24.71 -7.60 -9.11
N SER A 407 24.32 -7.43 -10.38
CA SER A 407 24.99 -6.47 -11.29
C SER A 407 24.28 -5.13 -11.41
N GLY A 408 23.00 -5.04 -11.04
CA GLY A 408 22.21 -3.82 -11.14
C GLY A 408 22.58 -2.80 -10.06
N THR A 409 22.32 -1.52 -10.35
CA THR A 409 22.47 -0.42 -9.38
C THR A 409 21.51 -0.57 -8.20
N THR A 410 20.34 -1.17 -8.42
CA THR A 410 19.35 -1.50 -7.39
C THR A 410 18.96 -2.97 -7.53
N THR A 411 19.55 -3.81 -6.69
CA THR A 411 19.22 -5.23 -6.59
C THR A 411 18.01 -5.44 -5.68
N ILE A 412 17.40 -6.62 -5.75
CA ILE A 412 16.32 -7.03 -4.83
C ILE A 412 16.80 -6.99 -3.38
N PHE A 413 18.06 -7.36 -3.12
CA PHE A 413 18.62 -7.35 -1.79
C PHE A 413 18.83 -5.92 -1.26
N SER A 414 19.33 -4.99 -2.08
CA SER A 414 19.43 -3.58 -1.67
C SER A 414 18.05 -2.95 -1.43
N ALA A 415 17.06 -3.28 -2.27
CA ALA A 415 15.68 -2.81 -2.06
C ALA A 415 15.07 -3.40 -0.78
N ALA A 416 15.33 -4.67 -0.48
CA ALA A 416 14.85 -5.32 0.74
C ALA A 416 15.50 -4.72 2.00
N ASN A 417 16.79 -4.37 1.95
CA ASN A 417 17.48 -3.67 3.03
C ASN A 417 16.85 -2.30 3.32
N ASP A 418 16.60 -1.51 2.28
CA ASP A 418 15.96 -0.20 2.41
C ASP A 418 14.53 -0.30 2.97
N ALA A 419 13.80 -1.35 2.57
CA ALA A 419 12.47 -1.64 3.09
C ALA A 419 12.50 -2.07 4.56
N GLU A 420 13.48 -2.90 4.96
CA GLU A 420 13.66 -3.33 6.34
C GLU A 420 14.01 -2.16 7.26
N ASP A 421 14.91 -1.28 6.83
CA ASP A 421 15.29 -0.07 7.57
C ASP A 421 14.05 0.81 7.84
N ALA A 422 13.22 1.02 6.81
CA ALA A 422 11.99 1.80 6.94
C ALA A 422 10.98 1.16 7.91
N LEU A 423 10.78 -0.15 7.82
CA LEU A 423 9.86 -0.86 8.71
C LEU A 423 10.39 -1.00 10.14
N THR A 424 11.71 -1.06 10.32
CA THR A 424 12.33 -1.04 11.65
C THR A 424 12.12 0.32 12.33
N ALA A 425 12.19 1.42 11.56
CA ALA A 425 11.86 2.76 12.06
C ALA A 425 10.38 2.87 12.48
N VAL A 426 9.46 2.29 11.68
CA VAL A 426 8.03 2.22 12.03
C VAL A 426 7.82 1.42 13.31
N ALA A 427 8.38 0.22 13.40
CA ALA A 427 8.25 -0.65 14.58
C ALA A 427 8.80 0.03 15.85
N ALA A 428 9.92 0.74 15.76
CA ALA A 428 10.47 1.51 16.87
C ALA A 428 9.54 2.66 17.30
N ALA A 429 8.99 3.42 16.35
CA ALA A 429 8.03 4.49 16.64
C ALA A 429 6.74 3.93 17.29
N THR A 430 6.26 2.79 16.84
CA THR A 430 5.11 2.08 17.42
C THR A 430 5.40 1.61 18.85
N ALA A 431 6.57 1.02 19.10
CA ALA A 431 6.97 0.58 20.44
C ALA A 431 7.08 1.75 21.44
N ASN A 432 7.68 2.87 21.02
CA ASN A 432 7.79 4.08 21.86
C ASN A 432 6.42 4.68 22.18
N SER A 433 5.50 4.65 21.21
CA SER A 433 4.10 5.06 21.42
C SER A 433 3.41 4.15 22.44
N GLY A 434 3.65 2.83 22.39
CA GLY A 434 3.13 1.86 23.35
C GLY A 434 3.58 2.13 24.79
N SER A 435 4.87 2.43 24.98
CA SER A 435 5.40 2.84 26.29
C SER A 435 4.70 4.10 26.82
N THR A 436 4.49 5.08 25.95
CA THR A 436 3.82 6.34 26.29
C THR A 436 2.36 6.11 26.71
N VAL A 437 1.60 5.32 25.94
CA VAL A 437 0.20 4.98 26.27
C VAL A 437 0.12 4.24 27.61
N SER A 438 1.03 3.28 27.86
CA SER A 438 1.10 2.56 29.14
C SER A 438 1.41 3.48 30.32
N GLN A 439 2.30 4.45 30.14
CA GLN A 439 2.62 5.45 31.17
C GLN A 439 1.43 6.37 31.45
N VAL A 440 0.71 6.81 30.41
CA VAL A 440 -0.51 7.61 30.53
C VAL A 440 -1.59 6.82 31.28
N GLN A 441 -1.79 5.54 30.96
CA GLN A 441 -2.72 4.66 31.64
C GLN A 441 -2.39 4.55 33.13
N THR A 442 -1.14 4.22 33.46
CA THR A 442 -0.69 4.09 34.86
C THR A 442 -0.89 5.39 35.64
N THR A 443 -0.58 6.53 35.01
CA THR A 443 -0.76 7.86 35.61
C THR A 443 -2.25 8.14 35.84
N PHE A 444 -3.09 7.85 34.86
CA PHE A 444 -4.53 8.05 34.98
C PHE A 444 -5.14 7.16 36.07
N ASP A 445 -4.78 5.88 36.13
CA ASP A 445 -5.29 4.95 37.15
C ASP A 445 -4.95 5.44 38.56
N SER A 446 -3.74 6.00 38.75
CA SER A 446 -3.32 6.58 40.03
C SER A 446 -4.12 7.83 40.44
N ILE A 447 -4.57 8.64 39.47
CA ILE A 447 -5.27 9.91 39.70
C ILE A 447 -6.80 9.73 39.69
N SER A 448 -7.32 8.76 38.95
CA SER A 448 -8.75 8.53 38.71
C SER A 448 -9.54 8.32 40.00
N TYR A 449 -8.94 7.63 40.98
CA TYR A 449 -9.51 7.44 42.32
C TYR A 449 -9.68 8.78 43.06
N ALA A 450 -8.65 9.61 43.08
CA ALA A 450 -8.68 10.93 43.72
C ALA A 450 -9.63 11.91 43.01
N ARG A 451 -9.68 11.88 41.67
CA ARG A 451 -10.58 12.70 40.85
C ARG A 451 -12.05 12.39 41.12
N THR A 452 -12.41 11.10 41.03
CA THR A 452 -13.79 10.63 41.25
C THR A 452 -14.24 10.98 42.68
N GLY A 453 -13.35 10.81 43.67
CA GLY A 453 -13.60 11.22 45.05
C GLY A 453 -13.85 12.72 45.21
N LEU A 454 -13.06 13.57 44.55
CA LEU A 454 -13.17 15.04 44.66
C LEU A 454 -14.45 15.57 44.03
N VAL A 455 -14.76 15.17 42.79
CA VAL A 455 -15.98 15.62 42.08
C VAL A 455 -17.22 15.15 42.84
N LEU A 456 -17.25 13.89 43.29
CA LEU A 456 -18.36 13.34 44.08
C LEU A 456 -18.53 14.07 45.41
N SER A 457 -17.44 14.40 46.09
CA SER A 457 -17.47 15.09 47.39
C SER A 457 -18.18 16.45 47.29
N ILE A 458 -17.97 17.21 46.20
CA ILE A 458 -18.63 18.51 45.99
C ILE A 458 -20.14 18.36 45.95
N PHE A 459 -20.65 17.32 45.27
CA PHE A 459 -22.08 17.08 45.15
C PHE A 459 -22.70 16.54 46.45
N ILE A 460 -22.02 15.62 47.14
CA ILE A 460 -22.46 15.10 48.45
C ILE A 460 -22.51 16.24 49.46
N LEU A 461 -21.49 17.11 49.50
CA LEU A 461 -21.48 18.29 50.37
C LEU A 461 -22.61 19.27 50.01
N GLY A 462 -22.94 19.43 48.72
CA GLY A 462 -24.07 20.25 48.28
C GLY A 462 -25.42 19.72 48.78
N LEU A 463 -25.64 18.42 48.65
CA LEU A 463 -26.83 17.76 49.19
C LEU A 463 -26.90 17.83 50.72
N PHE A 464 -25.77 17.68 51.40
CA PHE A 464 -25.68 17.83 52.84
C PHE A 464 -26.03 19.26 53.28
N VAL A 465 -25.53 20.28 52.58
CA VAL A 465 -25.87 21.68 52.82
C VAL A 465 -27.37 21.94 52.62
N ALA A 466 -27.95 21.41 51.55
CA ALA A 466 -29.39 21.51 51.29
C ALA A 466 -30.22 20.81 52.38
N PHE A 467 -29.80 19.61 52.81
CA PHE A 467 -30.46 18.87 53.89
C PHE A 467 -30.43 19.64 55.22
N LEU A 468 -29.28 20.19 55.62
CA LEU A 468 -29.16 21.00 56.84
C LEU A 468 -30.09 22.22 56.80
N GLY A 469 -30.19 22.87 55.63
CA GLY A 469 -31.09 24.01 55.43
C GLY A 469 -32.56 23.62 55.53
N MET A 470 -32.96 22.53 54.87
CA MET A 470 -34.33 21.99 54.93
C MET A 470 -34.71 21.52 56.34
N ALA A 471 -33.81 20.83 57.04
CA ALA A 471 -34.04 20.40 58.42
C ALA A 471 -34.19 21.60 59.37
N GLY A 472 -33.36 22.63 59.19
CA GLY A 472 -33.45 23.90 59.93
C GLY A 472 -34.75 24.65 59.66
N PHE A 473 -35.23 24.66 58.41
CA PHE A 473 -36.50 25.26 58.00
C PHE A 473 -37.72 24.52 58.56
N LEU A 474 -37.85 23.20 58.29
CA LEU A 474 -39.00 22.39 58.71
C LEU A 474 -39.16 22.37 60.24
N LYS A 475 -38.06 22.16 60.98
CA LYS A 475 -38.10 22.21 62.45
C LYS A 475 -38.27 23.63 62.99
N GLY A 476 -37.89 24.65 62.21
CA GLY A 476 -38.11 26.06 62.55
C GLY A 476 -39.58 26.47 62.46
N ILE A 477 -40.34 25.89 61.53
CA ILE A 477 -41.79 26.11 61.39
C ILE A 477 -42.61 25.27 62.38
N CYS A 478 -42.22 24.01 62.63
CA CYS A 478 -43.03 23.09 63.44
C CYS A 478 -42.85 23.19 64.97
N LYS A 479 -41.84 23.91 65.48
CA LYS A 479 -41.57 23.99 66.94
C LYS A 479 -41.10 25.39 67.38
N ASP A 480 -41.85 25.98 68.32
CA ASP A 480 -41.66 27.35 68.81
C ASP A 480 -40.30 27.61 69.50
N LYS A 481 -39.60 26.59 70.02
CA LYS A 481 -38.31 26.73 70.76
C LYS A 481 -37.17 25.81 70.30
N SER A 482 -37.05 25.54 69.01
CA SER A 482 -36.00 24.66 68.45
C SER A 482 -34.62 25.32 68.23
N LYS A 483 -33.54 24.84 68.88
CA LYS A 483 -32.15 25.28 68.58
C LYS A 483 -31.68 24.97 67.14
N TRP A 484 -32.44 24.17 66.39
CA TRP A 484 -32.13 23.72 65.03
C TRP A 484 -32.13 24.83 63.98
N ILE A 485 -32.68 26.02 64.27
CA ILE A 485 -32.57 27.19 63.37
C ILE A 485 -31.09 27.59 63.15
N HIS A 486 -30.19 27.29 64.10
CA HIS A 486 -28.75 27.52 63.90
C HIS A 486 -28.14 26.65 62.79
N LEU A 487 -28.78 25.56 62.38
CA LEU A 487 -28.34 24.79 61.20
C LEU A 487 -28.45 25.58 59.90
N LEU A 488 -29.35 26.57 59.81
CA LEU A 488 -29.41 27.46 58.65
C LEU A 488 -28.13 28.28 58.51
N HIS A 489 -27.47 28.67 59.61
CA HIS A 489 -26.16 29.35 59.57
C HIS A 489 -25.06 28.47 58.99
N VAL A 490 -25.03 27.22 59.44
CA VAL A 490 -24.06 26.24 58.96
C VAL A 490 -24.33 25.93 57.48
N SER A 491 -25.60 25.77 57.10
CA SER A 491 -26.02 25.53 55.71
C SER A 491 -25.60 26.68 54.77
N TRP A 492 -25.99 27.93 55.03
CA TRP A 492 -25.62 29.02 54.10
C TRP A 492 -24.11 29.31 54.11
N GLY A 493 -23.41 29.17 55.24
CA GLY A 493 -21.96 29.36 55.32
C GLY A 493 -21.19 28.31 54.51
N LEU A 494 -21.50 27.02 54.71
CA LEU A 494 -20.92 25.93 53.92
C LEU A 494 -21.33 26.02 52.44
N GLY A 495 -22.56 26.44 52.15
CA GLY A 495 -23.05 26.63 50.78
C GLY A 495 -22.25 27.64 49.96
N VAL A 496 -21.84 28.76 50.58
CA VAL A 496 -20.97 29.75 49.89
C VAL A 496 -19.56 29.20 49.70
N ILE A 497 -18.97 28.53 50.69
CA ILE A 497 -17.63 27.90 50.52
C ILE A 497 -17.67 26.89 49.37
N LEU A 498 -18.68 26.04 49.35
CA LEU A 498 -18.89 25.06 48.29
C LEU A 498 -19.13 25.72 46.93
N CYS A 499 -19.84 26.85 46.88
CA CYS A 499 -20.04 27.64 45.68
C CYS A 499 -18.70 28.13 45.09
N ILE A 500 -17.80 28.64 45.92
CA ILE A 500 -16.46 29.10 45.49
C ILE A 500 -15.66 27.93 44.89
N ILE A 501 -15.61 26.80 45.61
CA ILE A 501 -14.91 25.59 45.13
C ILE A 501 -15.52 25.10 43.81
N SER A 502 -16.86 25.11 43.69
CA SER A 502 -17.56 24.66 42.49
C SER A 502 -17.24 25.54 41.29
N PHE A 503 -17.19 26.87 41.44
CA PHE A 503 -16.78 27.75 40.35
C PHE A 503 -15.34 27.51 39.88
N VAL A 504 -14.41 27.22 40.80
CA VAL A 504 -13.02 26.86 40.46
C VAL A 504 -12.97 25.53 39.72
N VAL A 505 -13.65 24.50 40.23
CA VAL A 505 -13.65 23.17 39.61
C VAL A 505 -14.32 23.18 38.23
N ALA A 506 -15.44 23.88 38.08
CA ALA A 506 -16.08 24.06 36.77
C ALA A 506 -15.12 24.73 35.77
N SER A 507 -14.40 25.77 36.20
CA SER A 507 -13.39 26.46 35.40
C SER A 507 -12.25 25.53 34.94
N CYS A 508 -11.69 24.73 35.84
CA CYS A 508 -10.67 23.75 35.50
C CYS A 508 -11.19 22.71 34.48
N LEU A 509 -12.42 22.23 34.63
CA LEU A 509 -13.01 21.25 33.71
C LEU A 509 -13.26 21.81 32.30
N VAL A 510 -13.60 23.11 32.18
CA VAL A 510 -13.69 23.76 30.85
C VAL A 510 -12.31 23.86 30.21
N ALA A 511 -11.26 24.19 30.97
CA ALA A 511 -9.89 24.21 30.46
C ALA A 511 -9.40 22.81 30.03
N VAL A 512 -9.75 21.75 30.78
CA VAL A 512 -9.48 20.36 30.35
C VAL A 512 -10.26 19.99 29.09
N SER A 513 -11.50 20.48 28.96
CA SER A 513 -12.29 20.28 27.73
C SER A 513 -11.66 20.94 26.50
N ALA A 514 -10.96 22.07 26.69
CA ALA A 514 -10.15 22.69 25.63
C ALA A 514 -8.97 21.81 25.19
N VAL A 515 -8.32 21.11 26.12
CA VAL A 515 -7.26 20.13 25.79
C VAL A 515 -7.83 18.95 24.99
N TRP A 516 -9.00 18.43 25.35
CA TRP A 516 -9.64 17.37 24.56
C TRP A 516 -10.03 17.83 23.16
N PHE A 517 -10.52 19.06 23.03
CA PHE A 517 -10.82 19.65 21.73
C PHE A 517 -9.56 19.82 20.85
N ASP A 518 -8.44 20.25 21.44
CA ASP A 518 -7.15 20.29 20.73
C ASP A 518 -6.72 18.91 20.27
N GLY A 519 -6.89 17.89 21.12
CA GLY A 519 -6.59 16.50 20.79
C GLY A 519 -7.33 16.02 19.54
N CYS A 520 -8.59 16.44 19.37
CA CYS A 520 -9.36 16.18 18.14
C CYS A 520 -8.73 16.84 16.91
N GLN A 521 -8.37 18.12 17.01
CA GLN A 521 -7.71 18.83 15.91
C GLN A 521 -6.36 18.18 15.55
N TYR A 522 -5.57 17.79 16.56
CA TYR A 522 -4.29 17.11 16.32
C TYR A 522 -4.46 15.75 15.66
N LEU A 523 -5.46 14.97 16.08
CA LEU A 523 -5.75 13.67 15.48
C LEU A 523 -6.10 13.83 13.99
N ASP A 524 -6.98 14.78 13.66
CA ASP A 524 -7.36 15.09 12.28
C ASP A 524 -6.14 15.54 11.46
N MET A 525 -5.29 16.39 12.04
CA MET A 525 -4.08 16.87 11.36
C MET A 525 -3.08 15.75 11.06
N VAL A 526 -2.83 14.86 12.02
CA VAL A 526 -1.95 13.69 11.82
C VAL A 526 -2.51 12.77 10.75
N MET A 527 -3.83 12.53 10.74
CA MET A 527 -4.47 11.68 9.73
C MET A 527 -4.46 12.31 8.33
N ASN A 528 -4.47 13.64 8.23
CA ASN A 528 -4.39 14.34 6.95
C ASN A 528 -2.95 14.38 6.41
N ASP A 529 -1.97 14.69 7.25
CA ASP A 529 -0.56 14.71 6.89
C ASP A 529 0.36 14.46 8.09
N MET A 530 0.99 13.27 8.13
CA MET A 530 1.93 12.87 9.18
C MET A 530 3.34 13.45 8.98
N THR A 531 3.68 13.91 7.77
CA THR A 531 5.06 14.24 7.38
C THR A 531 5.74 15.30 8.25
N PRO A 532 5.06 16.35 8.76
CA PRO A 532 5.71 17.35 9.60
C PRO A 532 6.10 16.79 10.99
N TYR A 533 5.41 15.75 11.45
CA TYR A 533 5.41 15.32 12.85
C TYR A 533 6.22 14.04 13.09
N PHE A 534 6.28 13.13 12.11
CA PHE A 534 6.99 11.85 12.20
C PHE A 534 8.16 11.77 11.22
N SER A 535 9.04 10.78 11.38
CA SER A 535 10.14 10.55 10.42
C SER A 535 9.59 10.27 9.01
N ALA A 536 10.39 10.55 7.98
CA ALA A 536 9.97 10.36 6.59
C ALA A 536 9.57 8.89 6.32
N GLU A 537 10.25 7.94 6.95
CA GLU A 537 9.99 6.51 6.86
C GLU A 537 8.62 6.16 7.46
N THR A 538 8.35 6.62 8.69
CA THR A 538 7.08 6.36 9.38
C THR A 538 5.93 7.00 8.64
N SER A 539 6.06 8.27 8.26
CA SER A 539 5.03 9.01 7.53
C SER A 539 4.73 8.38 6.17
N ARG A 540 5.74 7.86 5.46
CA ARG A 540 5.56 7.17 4.18
C ARG A 540 4.79 5.86 4.34
N VAL A 541 5.15 5.02 5.31
CA VAL A 541 4.51 3.70 5.49
C VAL A 541 3.13 3.81 6.11
N VAL A 542 3.00 4.54 7.23
CA VAL A 542 1.71 4.71 7.92
C VAL A 542 0.77 5.58 7.10
N GLY A 543 1.28 6.64 6.46
CA GLY A 543 0.50 7.45 5.52
C GLY A 543 -0.03 6.64 4.35
N ALA A 544 0.74 5.67 3.83
CA ALA A 544 0.24 4.77 2.80
C ALA A 544 -0.93 3.92 3.29
N CYS A 545 -0.89 3.43 4.54
CA CYS A 545 -2.02 2.74 5.15
C CYS A 545 -3.26 3.65 5.30
N ILE A 546 -3.08 4.87 5.83
CA ILE A 546 -4.16 5.84 6.04
C ILE A 546 -4.86 6.17 4.71
N HIS A 547 -4.09 6.47 3.67
CA HIS A 547 -4.62 6.78 2.35
C HIS A 547 -4.99 5.55 1.51
N SER A 548 -4.95 4.34 2.08
CA SER A 548 -5.27 3.08 1.39
C SER A 548 -4.47 2.86 0.10
N THR A 549 -3.21 3.27 0.09
CA THR A 549 -2.27 3.07 -1.02
C THR A 549 -1.35 1.88 -0.77
N SER A 550 -0.62 1.44 -1.81
CA SER A 550 0.23 0.26 -1.74
C SER A 550 1.39 0.43 -0.74
N VAL A 551 1.37 -0.36 0.34
CA VAL A 551 2.49 -0.45 1.29
C VAL A 551 3.75 -0.97 0.59
N LEU A 552 3.62 -1.88 -0.38
CA LEU A 552 4.77 -2.38 -1.14
C LEU A 552 5.49 -1.24 -1.89
N THR A 553 4.73 -0.31 -2.46
CA THR A 553 5.28 0.92 -3.06
C THR A 553 5.88 1.81 -1.98
N ALA A 554 5.17 1.97 -0.86
CA ALA A 554 5.60 2.79 0.26
C ALA A 554 6.85 2.26 0.97
N ILE A 555 7.27 1.00 0.80
CA ILE A 555 8.56 0.50 1.29
C ILE A 555 9.61 0.38 0.18
N GLY A 556 9.26 0.68 -1.08
CA GLY A 556 10.18 0.66 -2.22
C GLY A 556 10.35 -0.71 -2.90
N MET A 557 9.49 -1.68 -2.60
CA MET A 557 9.60 -3.07 -3.10
C MET A 557 8.76 -3.35 -4.36
N ALA A 558 7.96 -2.38 -4.83
CA ALA A 558 7.09 -2.55 -6.00
C ALA A 558 7.86 -2.95 -7.28
N SER A 559 9.00 -2.30 -7.55
CA SER A 559 9.84 -2.63 -8.72
C SER A 559 10.51 -3.99 -8.58
N ALA A 560 10.99 -4.33 -7.37
CA ALA A 560 11.58 -5.63 -7.07
C ALA A 560 10.55 -6.77 -7.27
N TYR A 561 9.31 -6.57 -6.83
CA TYR A 561 8.21 -7.50 -7.07
C TYR A 561 7.89 -7.67 -8.56
N GLY A 562 7.70 -6.56 -9.28
CA GLY A 562 7.40 -6.60 -10.72
C GLY A 562 8.49 -7.32 -11.52
N THR A 563 9.75 -7.01 -11.23
CA THR A 563 10.92 -7.64 -11.87
C THR A 563 11.00 -9.13 -11.55
N SER A 564 10.79 -9.52 -10.28
CA SER A 564 10.83 -10.92 -9.86
C SER A 564 9.72 -11.75 -10.53
N CYS A 565 8.53 -11.16 -10.67
CA CYS A 565 7.40 -11.77 -11.35
C CYS A 565 7.66 -11.94 -12.86
N GLU A 566 8.22 -10.93 -13.52
CA GLU A 566 8.64 -11.02 -14.93
C GLU A 566 9.70 -12.12 -15.13
N ILE A 567 10.72 -12.19 -14.28
CA ILE A 567 11.77 -13.21 -14.35
C ILE A 567 11.16 -14.61 -14.25
N ALA A 568 10.30 -14.85 -13.26
CA ALA A 568 9.64 -16.14 -13.07
C ALA A 568 8.77 -16.54 -14.27
N GLU A 569 8.03 -15.58 -14.84
CA GLU A 569 7.22 -15.82 -16.04
C GLU A 569 8.09 -16.15 -17.26
N ARG A 570 9.16 -15.39 -17.50
CA ARG A 570 10.10 -15.62 -18.60
C ARG A 570 10.76 -16.99 -18.51
N TYR A 571 11.17 -17.44 -17.32
CA TYR A 571 11.74 -18.78 -17.16
C TYR A 571 10.71 -19.89 -17.39
N ARG A 572 9.46 -19.70 -16.98
CA ARG A 572 8.37 -20.65 -17.28
C ARG A 572 8.11 -20.73 -18.79
N THR A 573 8.24 -19.63 -19.53
CA THR A 573 8.17 -19.62 -20.99
C THR A 573 9.38 -20.34 -21.61
N ALA A 574 10.59 -20.10 -21.09
CA ALA A 574 11.81 -20.76 -21.53
C ALA A 574 11.74 -22.30 -21.38
N GLN A 575 11.21 -22.79 -20.26
CA GLN A 575 11.01 -24.21 -19.99
C GLN A 575 10.03 -24.90 -20.96
N LYS A 576 9.25 -24.13 -21.73
CA LYS A 576 8.25 -24.64 -22.69
C LYS A 576 8.64 -24.46 -24.15
N LEU A 577 9.91 -24.09 -24.43
CA LEU A 577 10.36 -23.82 -25.80
C LEU A 577 10.27 -25.05 -26.73
N GLY A 578 10.51 -26.25 -26.20
CA GLY A 578 10.44 -27.51 -26.94
C GLY A 578 11.40 -27.54 -28.15
N MET A 579 12.67 -27.18 -27.92
CA MET A 579 13.69 -27.06 -28.97
C MET A 579 13.93 -28.37 -29.70
N MET A 580 13.82 -29.51 -29.02
CA MET A 580 13.93 -30.82 -29.68
C MET A 580 12.76 -31.10 -30.63
N THR A 581 11.54 -30.73 -30.27
CA THR A 581 10.39 -30.82 -31.16
C THR A 581 10.55 -29.89 -32.36
N ARG A 582 11.04 -28.67 -32.15
CA ARG A 582 11.36 -27.73 -33.25
C ARG A 582 12.45 -28.27 -34.17
N PHE A 583 13.47 -28.93 -33.62
CA PHE A 583 14.49 -29.61 -34.41
C PHE A 583 13.90 -30.75 -35.23
N GLN A 584 12.97 -31.55 -34.68
CA GLN A 584 12.30 -32.62 -35.44
C GLN A 584 11.55 -32.07 -36.65
N SER A 585 10.85 -30.93 -36.52
CA SER A 585 10.23 -30.22 -37.64
C SER A 585 11.26 -29.78 -38.69
N LEU A 586 12.41 -29.23 -38.26
CA LEU A 586 13.50 -28.88 -39.17
C LEU A 586 14.12 -30.10 -39.86
N ASN A 587 14.22 -31.23 -39.16
CA ASN A 587 14.76 -32.46 -39.71
C ASN A 587 13.80 -33.11 -40.74
N GLN A 588 12.49 -32.89 -40.61
CA GLN A 588 11.50 -33.34 -41.60
C GLN A 588 11.69 -32.64 -42.95
N LEU A 589 12.06 -31.36 -42.97
CA LEU A 589 12.48 -30.67 -44.19
C LEU A 589 13.72 -31.34 -44.81
N GLY A 590 14.65 -31.85 -43.99
CA GLY A 590 15.79 -32.62 -44.49
C GLY A 590 15.38 -33.88 -45.23
N MET A 591 14.39 -34.61 -44.71
CA MET A 591 13.82 -35.78 -45.40
C MET A 591 13.16 -35.39 -46.73
N GLU A 592 12.52 -34.22 -46.79
CA GLU A 592 11.96 -33.67 -48.03
C GLU A 592 13.07 -33.35 -49.05
N ILE A 593 14.16 -32.71 -48.62
CA ILE A 593 15.32 -32.38 -49.46
C ILE A 593 16.00 -33.63 -50.03
N LEU A 594 16.03 -34.74 -49.29
CA LEU A 594 16.53 -36.03 -49.82
C LEU A 594 15.65 -36.58 -50.95
N SER A 595 14.35 -36.33 -50.90
CA SER A 595 13.42 -36.82 -51.93
C SER A 595 13.53 -36.06 -53.25
N TYR A 596 14.11 -34.86 -53.24
CA TYR A 596 14.24 -34.03 -54.43
C TYR A 596 15.14 -34.67 -55.47
N ASN A 597 14.65 -34.71 -56.70
CA ASN A 597 15.34 -35.29 -57.85
C ASN A 597 15.01 -34.47 -59.10
N GLU A 598 15.68 -34.78 -60.20
CA GLU A 598 15.64 -33.99 -61.43
C GLU A 598 14.25 -33.98 -62.08
N SER A 599 13.42 -35.01 -61.85
CA SER A 599 12.07 -35.04 -62.42
C SER A 599 11.17 -33.93 -61.88
N LEU A 600 11.41 -33.47 -60.64
CA LEU A 600 10.69 -32.32 -60.07
C LEU A 600 11.01 -31.01 -60.77
N PHE A 601 12.12 -30.95 -61.50
CA PHE A 601 12.53 -29.80 -62.30
C PHE A 601 12.05 -29.91 -63.75
N GLY A 602 11.23 -30.91 -64.08
CA GLY A 602 10.74 -31.17 -65.43
C GLY A 602 11.63 -32.08 -66.27
N TRP A 603 12.63 -32.75 -65.67
CA TRP A 603 13.44 -33.73 -66.40
C TRP A 603 12.66 -35.01 -66.66
N ASP A 604 12.66 -35.43 -67.93
CA ASP A 604 12.04 -36.67 -68.37
C ASP A 604 13.05 -37.50 -69.19
N SER A 605 13.21 -38.76 -68.82
CA SER A 605 14.18 -39.66 -69.47
C SER A 605 13.87 -39.94 -70.95
N GLN A 606 12.58 -39.95 -71.34
CA GLN A 606 12.15 -40.18 -72.71
C GLN A 606 12.37 -38.92 -73.56
N VAL A 607 12.08 -37.73 -73.01
CA VAL A 607 12.41 -36.46 -73.65
C VAL A 607 13.92 -36.34 -73.84
N HIS A 608 14.71 -36.68 -72.82
CA HIS A 608 16.17 -36.67 -72.90
C HIS A 608 16.67 -37.61 -74.00
N TYR A 609 16.19 -38.85 -74.01
CA TYR A 609 16.53 -39.83 -75.05
C TYR A 609 16.13 -39.34 -76.45
N GLY A 610 14.94 -38.72 -76.60
CA GLY A 610 14.46 -38.16 -77.85
C GLY A 610 15.32 -37.00 -78.36
N LEU A 611 15.77 -36.10 -77.49
CA LEU A 611 16.68 -35.01 -77.83
C LEU A 611 18.03 -35.55 -78.31
N VAL A 612 18.60 -36.51 -77.59
CA VAL A 612 19.87 -37.15 -77.96
C VAL A 612 19.72 -37.93 -79.27
N SER A 613 18.62 -38.64 -79.47
CA SER A 613 18.34 -39.38 -80.71
C SER A 613 18.17 -38.46 -81.92
N THR A 614 17.51 -37.32 -81.73
CA THR A 614 17.38 -36.29 -82.77
C THR A 614 18.75 -35.73 -83.14
N ALA A 615 19.59 -35.44 -82.13
CA ALA A 615 20.96 -34.97 -82.35
C ALA A 615 21.81 -36.03 -83.08
N ALA A 616 21.75 -37.30 -82.67
CA ALA A 616 22.49 -38.40 -83.28
C ALA A 616 22.18 -38.53 -84.79
N THR A 617 20.89 -38.47 -85.12
CA THR A 617 20.37 -38.57 -86.48
C THR A 617 20.81 -37.37 -87.31
N ALA A 618 20.68 -36.16 -86.78
CA ALA A 618 21.06 -34.94 -87.49
C ALA A 618 22.59 -34.84 -87.73
N MET A 619 23.39 -35.48 -86.89
CA MET A 619 24.85 -35.58 -87.02
C MET A 619 25.32 -36.75 -87.89
N SER A 620 24.40 -37.62 -88.37
CA SER A 620 24.74 -38.88 -89.06
C SER A 620 25.70 -39.77 -88.24
N SER A 621 25.48 -39.85 -86.92
CA SER A 621 26.33 -40.58 -85.97
C SER A 621 25.59 -41.79 -85.36
N ASP A 622 26.33 -42.82 -84.94
CA ASP A 622 25.77 -44.05 -84.37
C ASP A 622 25.21 -43.80 -82.94
N MET A 623 23.91 -44.04 -82.77
CA MET A 623 23.18 -43.99 -81.50
C MET A 623 23.80 -44.87 -80.41
N ASN A 624 24.42 -46.00 -80.78
CA ASN A 624 25.04 -46.91 -79.80
C ASN A 624 26.25 -46.27 -79.10
N LYS A 625 26.92 -45.31 -79.77
CA LYS A 625 28.00 -44.51 -79.18
C LYS A 625 27.49 -43.39 -78.28
N MET A 626 26.20 -43.08 -78.33
CA MET A 626 25.55 -42.01 -77.56
C MET A 626 24.77 -42.49 -76.34
N GLY A 627 24.81 -43.80 -76.04
CA GLY A 627 24.24 -44.37 -74.82
C GLY A 627 24.89 -43.86 -73.53
N ASP A 628 26.11 -43.31 -73.64
CA ASP A 628 26.74 -42.48 -72.62
C ASP A 628 26.64 -41.00 -73.03
N PHE A 629 25.81 -40.23 -72.31
CA PHE A 629 25.62 -38.80 -72.57
C PHE A 629 26.89 -37.97 -72.34
N SER A 630 27.94 -38.52 -71.71
CA SER A 630 29.24 -37.87 -71.58
C SER A 630 29.89 -37.57 -72.94
N VAL A 631 29.50 -38.30 -73.99
CA VAL A 631 29.99 -38.13 -75.35
C VAL A 631 29.56 -36.77 -75.94
N LEU A 632 28.47 -36.17 -75.44
CA LEU A 632 28.06 -34.82 -75.83
C LEU A 632 29.06 -33.74 -75.37
N GLU A 633 29.83 -34.01 -74.31
CA GLU A 633 30.92 -33.12 -73.85
C GLU A 633 32.21 -33.31 -74.67
N LYS A 634 32.28 -34.35 -75.51
CA LYS A 634 33.43 -34.66 -76.37
C LYS A 634 32.98 -35.12 -77.76
N PRO A 635 32.21 -34.30 -78.49
CA PRO A 635 31.53 -34.74 -79.71
C PRO A 635 32.50 -35.16 -80.83
N TRP A 636 33.73 -34.66 -80.85
CA TRP A 636 34.79 -35.07 -81.79
C TRP A 636 35.11 -36.57 -81.75
N THR A 637 34.89 -37.23 -80.60
CA THR A 637 35.06 -38.69 -80.48
C THR A 637 34.06 -39.48 -81.34
N LEU A 638 32.89 -38.91 -81.64
CA LEU A 638 31.90 -39.50 -82.55
C LEU A 638 32.43 -39.56 -83.99
N TYR A 639 33.34 -38.65 -84.33
CA TYR A 639 33.97 -38.53 -85.64
C TYR A 639 35.36 -39.19 -85.71
N GLY A 640 35.76 -39.92 -84.66
CA GLY A 640 37.06 -40.59 -84.59
C GLY A 640 38.25 -39.67 -84.33
N GLU A 641 38.00 -38.44 -83.88
CA GLU A 641 39.04 -37.44 -83.59
C GLU A 641 39.42 -37.48 -82.10
N GLN A 642 40.69 -37.18 -81.77
CA GLN A 642 41.19 -37.22 -80.39
C GLN A 642 40.96 -35.90 -79.61
N SER A 643 40.72 -34.79 -80.30
CA SER A 643 40.47 -33.47 -79.71
C SER A 643 39.53 -32.66 -80.59
N ALA A 644 39.00 -31.54 -80.08
CA ALA A 644 38.18 -30.61 -80.86
C ALA A 644 38.92 -30.02 -82.09
N GLY A 645 40.26 -29.99 -82.06
CA GLY A 645 41.08 -29.47 -83.15
C GLY A 645 40.90 -27.97 -83.43
N GLY A 646 41.88 -27.37 -84.14
CA GLY A 646 41.81 -25.99 -84.62
C GLY A 646 41.52 -24.94 -83.53
N SER A 647 40.73 -23.91 -83.88
CA SER A 647 40.36 -22.77 -83.02
C SER A 647 39.38 -23.11 -81.90
N CYS A 648 38.75 -24.29 -81.91
CA CYS A 648 37.72 -24.65 -80.91
C CYS A 648 38.29 -25.23 -79.62
N THR A 649 39.57 -25.63 -79.59
CA THR A 649 40.20 -26.20 -78.39
C THR A 649 40.28 -25.17 -77.25
N SER A 650 40.45 -23.89 -77.59
CA SER A 650 40.52 -22.76 -76.66
C SER A 650 39.20 -21.99 -76.55
N ASP A 651 38.10 -22.50 -77.11
CA ASP A 651 36.79 -21.86 -77.01
C ASP A 651 36.20 -22.00 -75.60
N ALA A 652 35.30 -21.09 -75.22
CA ALA A 652 34.60 -21.15 -73.95
C ALA A 652 33.65 -22.36 -73.84
N ASP A 653 33.18 -22.87 -74.97
CA ASP A 653 32.39 -24.10 -75.08
C ASP A 653 32.90 -24.96 -76.25
N PRO A 654 34.04 -25.67 -76.07
CA PRO A 654 34.68 -26.46 -77.12
C PRO A 654 33.74 -27.45 -77.84
N PRO A 655 32.81 -28.15 -77.15
CA PRO A 655 31.82 -29.01 -77.79
C PRO A 655 30.92 -28.25 -78.78
N LYS A 656 30.36 -27.11 -78.37
CA LYS A 656 29.51 -26.30 -79.26
C LYS A 656 30.31 -25.69 -80.40
N CYS A 657 31.50 -25.15 -80.16
CA CYS A 657 32.35 -24.62 -81.23
C CYS A 657 32.68 -25.69 -82.29
N TYR A 658 33.08 -26.88 -81.84
CA TYR A 658 33.37 -27.99 -82.74
C TYR A 658 32.14 -28.35 -83.59
N MET A 659 30.98 -28.53 -82.95
CA MET A 659 29.76 -28.88 -83.65
C MET A 659 29.23 -27.78 -84.57
N LYS A 660 29.44 -26.50 -84.22
CA LYS A 660 29.13 -25.36 -85.10
C LYS A 660 29.94 -25.44 -86.39
N THR A 661 31.20 -25.85 -86.29
CA THR A 661 32.11 -25.95 -87.44
C THR A 661 31.76 -27.18 -88.29
N LYS A 662 31.44 -28.31 -87.66
CA LYS A 662 31.05 -29.55 -88.35
C LYS A 662 29.67 -29.49 -89.01
N CYS A 663 28.71 -28.78 -88.41
CA CYS A 663 27.36 -28.63 -88.97
C CYS A 663 27.23 -27.50 -90.02
N SER A 664 28.32 -26.80 -90.41
CA SER A 664 28.26 -25.56 -91.20
C SER A 664 28.14 -25.73 -92.74
N THR A 665 28.13 -26.95 -93.27
CA THR A 665 27.82 -27.19 -94.69
C THR A 665 26.32 -26.97 -94.97
N SER A 666 25.99 -26.20 -96.01
CA SER A 666 24.78 -25.41 -96.25
C SER A 666 23.41 -26.12 -96.38
N THR A 667 23.20 -27.30 -95.79
CA THR A 667 21.89 -28.01 -95.83
C THR A 667 21.30 -28.47 -94.48
N SER A 668 21.89 -28.16 -93.30
CA SER A 668 21.23 -28.53 -92.03
C SER A 668 21.40 -27.53 -90.86
N ALA A 669 20.63 -26.44 -90.88
CA ALA A 669 20.42 -25.60 -89.68
C ALA A 669 19.94 -26.43 -88.45
N THR A 670 19.35 -27.60 -88.71
CA THR A 670 18.85 -28.58 -87.75
C THR A 670 19.95 -29.38 -87.02
N CYS A 671 21.16 -29.54 -87.59
CA CYS A 671 22.26 -30.31 -86.97
C CYS A 671 22.78 -29.63 -85.71
N TYR A 672 23.13 -28.34 -85.82
CA TYR A 672 23.69 -27.59 -84.72
C TYR A 672 22.67 -27.30 -83.62
N SER A 673 21.41 -26.99 -83.98
CA SER A 673 20.35 -26.74 -83.00
C SER A 673 19.98 -28.02 -82.23
N ALA A 674 19.85 -29.17 -82.90
CA ALA A 674 19.55 -30.44 -82.23
C ALA A 674 20.69 -30.86 -81.28
N PHE A 675 21.96 -30.69 -81.68
CA PHE A 675 23.09 -30.91 -80.78
C PHE A 675 23.05 -29.97 -79.57
N THR A 676 22.81 -28.67 -79.82
CA THR A 676 22.75 -27.64 -78.77
C THR A 676 21.64 -27.94 -77.77
N ASP A 677 20.45 -28.32 -78.23
CA ASP A 677 19.34 -28.75 -77.37
C ASP A 677 19.72 -29.98 -76.53
N ALA A 678 20.37 -30.98 -77.11
CA ALA A 678 20.77 -32.20 -76.40
C ALA A 678 21.86 -31.96 -75.34
N ILE A 679 22.90 -31.18 -75.67
CA ILE A 679 23.99 -30.87 -74.73
C ILE A 679 23.51 -29.92 -73.62
N ASP A 680 22.70 -28.91 -73.93
CA ASP A 680 22.19 -27.96 -72.93
C ASP A 680 21.23 -28.63 -71.95
N TYR A 681 20.34 -29.51 -72.45
CA TYR A 681 19.46 -30.30 -71.57
C TYR A 681 20.26 -31.26 -70.67
N THR A 682 21.31 -31.91 -71.22
CA THR A 682 22.19 -32.80 -70.45
C THR A 682 22.97 -32.05 -69.36
N ARG A 683 23.58 -30.91 -69.71
CA ARG A 683 24.32 -30.06 -68.77
C ARG A 683 23.41 -29.49 -67.70
N ALA A 684 22.21 -29.03 -68.05
CA ALA A 684 21.23 -28.52 -67.09
C ALA A 684 20.81 -29.60 -66.08
N ARG A 685 20.52 -30.83 -66.54
CA ARG A 685 20.23 -31.98 -65.65
C ARG A 685 21.40 -32.31 -64.73
N ASN A 686 22.63 -32.38 -65.25
CA ASN A 686 23.82 -32.66 -64.44
C ASN A 686 24.08 -31.55 -63.40
N SER A 687 23.85 -30.29 -63.79
CA SER A 687 23.92 -29.14 -62.89
C SER A 687 22.86 -29.21 -61.78
N ILE A 688 21.60 -29.50 -62.10
CA ILE A 688 20.52 -29.72 -61.12
C ILE A 688 20.90 -30.84 -60.14
N ARG A 689 21.34 -31.99 -60.67
CA ARG A 689 21.78 -33.13 -59.83
C ARG A 689 22.90 -32.73 -58.88
N SER A 690 23.95 -32.09 -59.39
CA SER A 690 25.08 -31.65 -58.57
C SER A 690 24.63 -30.69 -57.48
N LYS A 691 23.82 -29.69 -57.85
CA LYS A 691 23.27 -28.68 -56.92
C LYS A 691 22.38 -29.31 -55.84
N LEU A 692 21.56 -30.31 -56.18
CA LEU A 692 20.76 -31.07 -55.22
C LEU A 692 21.65 -31.86 -54.24
N GLN A 693 22.78 -32.42 -54.69
CA GLN A 693 23.72 -33.11 -53.79
C GLN A 693 24.43 -32.13 -52.85
N THR A 694 24.89 -30.98 -53.35
CA THR A 694 25.40 -29.90 -52.48
C THR A 694 24.35 -29.42 -51.48
N MET A 695 23.08 -29.29 -51.90
CA MET A 695 21.97 -28.90 -51.03
C MET A 695 21.76 -29.91 -49.89
N ARG A 696 21.82 -31.20 -50.21
CA ARG A 696 21.74 -32.28 -49.21
C ARG A 696 22.93 -32.26 -48.27
N GLN A 697 24.13 -32.00 -48.79
CA GLN A 697 25.34 -31.88 -47.99
C GLN A 697 25.25 -30.69 -47.01
N ASP A 698 24.88 -29.50 -47.48
CA ASP A 698 24.76 -28.30 -46.63
C ASP A 698 23.67 -28.46 -45.57
N PHE A 699 22.55 -29.13 -45.90
CA PHE A 699 21.43 -29.27 -44.97
C PHE A 699 21.58 -30.46 -44.02
N ILE A 700 21.91 -31.64 -44.53
CA ILE A 700 21.88 -32.92 -43.80
C ILE A 700 23.29 -33.35 -43.42
N GLY A 701 24.24 -33.24 -44.35
CA GLY A 701 25.61 -33.73 -44.21
C GLY A 701 25.77 -35.18 -44.66
N ASP A 702 27.02 -35.64 -44.67
CA ASP A 702 27.44 -37.03 -44.93
C ASP A 702 26.93 -37.66 -46.25
N VAL A 703 26.74 -36.86 -47.30
CA VAL A 703 26.36 -37.37 -48.64
C VAL A 703 27.54 -37.50 -49.61
N GLY A 704 28.77 -37.31 -49.13
CA GLY A 704 30.00 -37.47 -49.92
C GLY A 704 30.24 -36.36 -50.95
N PHE A 705 29.66 -35.17 -50.74
CA PHE A 705 29.89 -33.97 -51.55
C PHE A 705 30.56 -32.87 -50.72
N SER A 706 31.17 -31.89 -51.39
CA SER A 706 31.63 -30.66 -50.74
C SER A 706 30.45 -29.73 -50.45
N ASN A 707 30.54 -28.97 -49.35
CA ASN A 707 29.61 -27.88 -49.04
C ASN A 707 29.63 -26.80 -50.13
N SER A 708 28.58 -25.98 -50.18
CA SER A 708 28.50 -24.87 -51.14
C SER A 708 29.67 -23.89 -50.99
N PRO A 709 30.09 -23.23 -52.10
CA PRO A 709 31.15 -22.23 -52.05
C PRO A 709 30.83 -21.11 -51.04
N GLY A 710 31.75 -20.84 -50.11
CA GLY A 710 31.56 -19.82 -49.06
C GLY A 710 30.70 -20.26 -47.88
N TRP A 711 30.42 -21.57 -47.73
CA TRP A 711 29.60 -22.11 -46.65
C TRP A 711 30.14 -21.73 -45.24
N PRO A 712 29.33 -21.08 -44.38
CA PRO A 712 29.79 -20.61 -43.07
C PRO A 712 29.86 -21.73 -42.00
N GLY A 713 29.44 -22.95 -42.33
CA GLY A 713 29.36 -24.08 -41.39
C GLY A 713 30.67 -24.83 -41.19
N GLY A 714 31.72 -24.53 -41.96
CA GLY A 714 32.91 -25.39 -42.05
C GLY A 714 32.53 -26.71 -42.71
N ASP A 715 32.84 -27.83 -42.07
CA ASP A 715 32.46 -29.17 -42.56
C ASP A 715 31.04 -29.59 -42.11
N ALA A 716 30.41 -28.84 -41.22
CA ALA A 716 29.14 -29.23 -40.61
C ALA A 716 27.91 -28.71 -41.38
N SER A 717 26.86 -29.53 -41.40
CA SER A 717 25.56 -29.22 -41.97
C SER A 717 24.65 -28.44 -41.02
N ILE A 718 23.57 -27.86 -41.55
CA ILE A 718 22.51 -27.23 -40.75
C ILE A 718 21.96 -28.22 -39.71
N SER A 719 21.60 -29.43 -40.11
CA SER A 719 20.98 -30.42 -39.23
C SER A 719 21.89 -30.82 -38.07
N SER A 720 23.19 -30.99 -38.32
CA SER A 720 24.17 -31.33 -37.29
C SER A 720 24.29 -30.22 -36.23
N ILE A 721 24.51 -28.97 -36.66
CA ILE A 721 24.65 -27.82 -35.75
C ILE A 721 23.32 -27.55 -35.02
N ALA A 722 22.18 -27.64 -35.73
CA ALA A 722 20.86 -27.39 -35.17
C ALA A 722 20.49 -28.44 -34.11
N ARG A 723 20.83 -29.71 -34.33
CA ARG A 723 20.62 -30.78 -33.35
C ARG A 723 21.41 -30.52 -32.07
N ALA A 724 22.71 -30.25 -32.19
CA ALA A 724 23.58 -30.01 -31.04
C ALA A 724 23.09 -28.80 -30.23
N TYR A 725 22.70 -27.71 -30.91
CA TYR A 725 22.14 -26.54 -30.27
C TYR A 725 20.80 -26.84 -29.58
N ALA A 726 19.87 -27.49 -30.27
CA ALA A 726 18.56 -27.82 -29.72
C ALA A 726 18.67 -28.72 -28.48
N GLN A 727 19.52 -29.75 -28.51
CA GLN A 727 19.77 -30.64 -27.37
C GLN A 727 20.37 -29.90 -26.18
N LYS A 728 21.40 -29.08 -26.44
CA LYS A 728 22.07 -28.30 -25.39
C LYS A 728 21.11 -27.30 -24.77
N LEU A 729 20.33 -26.60 -25.59
CA LEU A 729 19.36 -25.61 -25.11
C LEU A 729 18.18 -26.24 -24.38
N GLU A 730 17.61 -27.33 -24.88
CA GLU A 730 16.54 -28.06 -24.20
C GLU A 730 17.00 -28.48 -22.79
N THR A 731 18.19 -29.09 -22.69
CA THR A 731 18.76 -29.53 -21.41
C THR A 731 18.99 -28.33 -20.49
N PHE A 732 19.51 -27.23 -21.03
CA PHE A 732 19.79 -26.03 -20.26
C PHE A 732 18.50 -25.41 -19.68
N VAL A 733 17.46 -25.21 -20.49
CA VAL A 733 16.22 -24.55 -20.05
C VAL A 733 15.32 -25.44 -19.20
N THR A 734 15.40 -26.77 -19.31
CA THR A 734 14.57 -27.69 -18.52
C THR A 734 15.26 -28.15 -17.23
N THR A 735 16.59 -28.22 -17.21
CA THR A 735 17.35 -28.80 -16.10
C THR A 735 18.26 -27.76 -15.44
N THR A 736 19.17 -27.15 -16.20
CA THR A 736 20.23 -26.29 -15.64
C THR A 736 19.68 -25.00 -15.05
N ILE A 737 18.65 -24.41 -15.66
CA ILE A 737 18.09 -23.13 -15.20
C ILE A 737 17.04 -23.26 -14.10
N THR A 738 16.45 -24.45 -13.93
CA THR A 738 15.37 -24.71 -12.98
C THR A 738 15.70 -24.24 -11.55
N PRO A 739 16.91 -24.48 -11.02
CA PRO A 739 17.28 -23.95 -9.70
C PRO A 739 17.31 -22.41 -9.59
N VAL A 740 17.50 -21.69 -10.70
CA VAL A 740 17.40 -20.21 -10.75
C VAL A 740 15.95 -19.76 -10.89
N ALA A 741 15.15 -20.51 -11.67
CA ALA A 741 13.73 -20.24 -11.86
C ALA A 741 12.91 -20.44 -10.56
N SER A 742 13.37 -21.31 -9.65
CA SER A 742 12.70 -21.65 -8.40
C SER A 742 13.46 -21.19 -7.14
N LEU A 743 14.22 -20.09 -7.22
CA LEU A 743 14.91 -19.57 -6.03
C LEU A 743 13.91 -19.18 -4.94
N GLY A 744 14.26 -19.47 -3.69
CA GLY A 744 13.45 -19.11 -2.53
C GLY A 744 13.20 -17.60 -2.43
N VAL A 745 14.11 -16.77 -2.95
CA VAL A 745 13.97 -15.31 -2.93
C VAL A 745 12.72 -14.84 -3.69
N TRP A 746 12.34 -15.51 -4.78
CA TRP A 746 11.13 -15.19 -5.54
C TRP A 746 9.87 -15.39 -4.69
N ASN A 747 9.82 -16.50 -3.95
CA ASN A 747 8.72 -16.80 -3.05
C ASN A 747 8.62 -15.79 -1.91
N GLN A 748 9.75 -15.33 -1.35
CA GLN A 748 9.75 -14.34 -0.27
C GLN A 748 9.34 -12.95 -0.76
N VAL A 749 9.75 -12.55 -1.98
CA VAL A 749 9.25 -11.32 -2.61
C VAL A 749 7.74 -11.40 -2.85
N ASN A 750 7.23 -12.55 -3.29
CA ASN A 750 5.79 -12.76 -3.43
C ASN A 750 5.07 -12.75 -2.07
N ALA A 751 5.64 -13.39 -1.04
CA ALA A 751 5.09 -13.42 0.31
C ALA A 751 4.95 -12.01 0.90
N LEU A 752 5.93 -11.13 0.65
CA LEU A 752 5.85 -9.73 1.02
C LEU A 752 4.67 -9.03 0.34
N GLN A 753 4.50 -9.19 -0.98
CA GLN A 753 3.34 -8.63 -1.68
C GLN A 753 2.03 -9.18 -1.12
N CYS A 754 1.89 -10.50 -0.98
CA CYS A 754 0.69 -11.15 -0.45
C CYS A 754 0.32 -10.63 0.96
N THR A 755 1.32 -10.43 1.81
CA THR A 755 1.14 -9.89 3.17
C THR A 755 0.81 -8.40 3.16
N SER A 756 1.35 -7.64 2.21
CA SER A 756 1.02 -6.21 2.07
C SER A 756 -0.31 -5.94 1.35
N ALA A 757 -0.81 -6.92 0.59
CA ALA A 757 -2.02 -6.78 -0.23
C ALA A 757 -3.32 -6.74 0.58
N SER A 758 -3.33 -7.33 1.79
CA SER A 758 -4.44 -7.13 2.74
C SER A 758 -4.59 -5.67 3.17
N GLY A 759 -3.57 -4.85 2.92
CA GLY A 759 -3.53 -3.43 3.26
C GLY A 759 -3.53 -3.21 4.78
N CYS A 760 -3.76 -1.96 5.15
CA CYS A 760 -3.90 -1.54 6.55
C CYS A 760 -5.05 -0.54 6.73
N GLY A 761 -6.13 -0.75 5.97
CA GLY A 761 -7.35 0.07 6.05
C GLY A 761 -8.02 0.06 7.42
N TRP A 762 -7.73 -0.96 8.24
CA TRP A 762 -8.12 -1.03 9.65
C TRP A 762 -7.65 0.17 10.47
N ILE A 763 -6.57 0.86 10.08
CA ILE A 763 -6.13 2.10 10.76
C ILE A 763 -7.20 3.18 10.70
N ASN A 764 -7.94 3.28 9.59
CA ASN A 764 -9.02 4.26 9.47
C ASN A 764 -10.23 3.89 10.35
N GLU A 765 -10.48 2.60 10.55
CA GLU A 765 -11.51 2.11 11.46
C GLU A 765 -11.14 2.41 12.91
N GLU A 766 -9.90 2.12 13.32
CA GLU A 766 -9.39 2.45 14.66
C GLU A 766 -9.35 3.96 14.90
N TYR A 767 -8.97 4.75 13.90
CA TYR A 767 -9.03 6.21 13.97
C TYR A 767 -10.46 6.70 14.24
N ALA A 768 -11.46 6.18 13.51
CA ALA A 768 -12.85 6.58 13.73
C ALA A 768 -13.31 6.28 15.16
N MET A 769 -12.84 5.17 15.74
CA MET A 769 -13.11 4.79 17.12
C MET A 769 -12.43 5.73 18.13
N VAL A 770 -11.12 5.98 17.96
CA VAL A 770 -10.36 6.94 18.79
C VAL A 770 -11.01 8.32 18.73
N HIS A 771 -11.34 8.80 17.54
CA HIS A 771 -11.97 10.10 17.33
C HIS A 771 -13.35 10.16 18.01
N SER A 772 -14.20 9.13 17.87
CA SER A 772 -15.51 9.10 18.53
C SER A 772 -15.39 9.14 20.06
N LEU A 773 -14.52 8.29 20.63
CA LEU A 773 -14.30 8.23 22.09
C LEU A 773 -13.73 9.54 22.65
N LEU A 774 -12.74 10.12 21.98
CA LEU A 774 -12.10 11.36 22.41
C LEU A 774 -13.03 12.58 22.22
N CYS A 775 -13.57 12.74 21.03
CA CYS A 775 -14.20 13.99 20.59
C CYS A 775 -15.69 14.06 20.89
N GLN A 776 -16.39 12.94 20.94
CA GLN A 776 -17.83 12.92 21.21
C GLN A 776 -18.09 12.56 22.68
N ASP A 777 -17.49 11.46 23.14
CA ASP A 777 -17.80 10.90 24.45
C ASP A 777 -17.06 11.62 25.59
N LEU A 778 -15.72 11.64 25.56
CA LEU A 778 -14.91 12.25 26.63
C LEU A 778 -15.09 13.76 26.71
N LEU A 779 -15.00 14.45 25.57
CA LEU A 779 -15.23 15.89 25.51
C LEU A 779 -16.65 16.25 25.99
N GLY A 780 -17.67 15.54 25.49
CA GLY A 780 -19.06 15.78 25.84
C GLY A 780 -19.33 15.54 27.32
N ALA A 781 -18.84 14.44 27.88
CA ALA A 781 -19.00 14.12 29.28
C ALA A 781 -18.29 15.15 30.18
N CYS A 782 -17.05 15.55 29.85
CA CYS A 782 -16.30 16.55 30.62
C CYS A 782 -17.00 17.91 30.66
N LEU A 783 -17.52 18.37 29.53
CA LEU A 783 -18.23 19.65 29.43
C LEU A 783 -19.59 19.61 30.15
N ASN A 784 -20.29 18.48 30.12
CA ASN A 784 -21.52 18.27 30.89
C ASN A 784 -21.28 18.27 32.40
N ILE A 785 -20.16 17.72 32.88
CA ILE A 785 -19.76 17.84 34.30
C ILE A 785 -19.48 19.31 34.62
N ALA A 786 -18.70 20.01 33.78
CA ALA A 786 -18.39 21.42 33.99
C ALA A 786 -19.66 22.28 34.11
N LEU A 787 -20.63 22.08 33.21
CA LEU A 787 -21.92 22.75 33.24
C LEU A 787 -22.72 22.41 34.50
N SER A 788 -22.75 21.14 34.92
CA SER A 788 -23.47 20.70 36.12
C SER A 788 -22.87 21.29 37.40
N VAL A 789 -21.54 21.34 37.51
CA VAL A 789 -20.84 21.98 38.63
C VAL A 789 -21.07 23.49 38.63
N PHE A 790 -21.04 24.14 37.46
CA PHE A 790 -21.30 25.57 37.33
C PHE A 790 -22.73 25.94 37.72
N MET A 791 -23.72 25.16 37.26
CA MET A 791 -25.13 25.34 37.65
C MET A 791 -25.32 25.12 39.15
N ASN A 792 -24.68 24.10 39.72
CA ASN A 792 -24.68 23.91 41.17
C ASN A 792 -24.18 25.17 41.90
N ALA A 793 -23.05 25.75 41.48
CA ALA A 793 -22.54 26.99 42.03
C ALA A 793 -23.54 28.16 41.91
N LEU A 794 -24.15 28.33 40.74
CA LEU A 794 -25.15 29.38 40.51
C LEU A 794 -26.39 29.25 41.41
N PHE A 795 -26.86 28.02 41.69
CA PHE A 795 -28.03 27.79 42.53
C PHE A 795 -27.72 27.75 44.04
N LEU A 796 -26.46 27.51 44.43
CA LEU A 796 -26.02 27.63 45.83
C LEU A 796 -26.11 29.08 46.34
N LEU A 797 -25.90 30.10 45.48
CA LEU A 797 -26.01 31.52 45.85
C LEU A 797 -27.44 31.94 46.28
N PRO A 798 -28.50 31.79 45.46
CA PRO A 798 -29.85 32.15 45.86
C PRO A 798 -30.36 31.23 46.98
N MET A 799 -29.92 29.98 47.05
CA MET A 799 -30.20 29.09 48.19
C MET A 799 -29.58 29.64 49.49
N ALA A 800 -28.34 30.12 49.47
CA ALA A 800 -27.70 30.76 50.62
C ALA A 800 -28.43 32.05 51.04
N ILE A 801 -28.86 32.88 50.07
CA ILE A 801 -29.69 34.07 50.33
C ILE A 801 -31.02 33.68 50.99
N CYS A 802 -31.70 32.67 50.47
CA CYS A 802 -32.94 32.14 51.08
C CYS A 802 -32.68 31.65 52.50
N GLY A 803 -31.58 30.93 52.74
CA GLY A 803 -31.16 30.48 54.07
C GLY A 803 -30.94 31.64 55.05
N ILE A 804 -30.28 32.72 54.62
CA ILE A 804 -30.08 33.94 55.41
C ILE A 804 -31.41 34.60 55.76
N VAL A 805 -32.31 34.74 54.77
CA VAL A 805 -33.63 35.34 54.95
C VAL A 805 -34.50 34.50 55.89
N LEU A 806 -34.57 33.18 55.68
CA LEU A 806 -35.31 32.24 56.53
C LEU A 806 -34.79 32.25 57.96
N GLN A 807 -33.47 32.25 58.15
CA GLN A 807 -32.84 32.31 59.47
C GLN A 807 -33.26 33.57 60.24
N LYS A 808 -33.40 34.71 59.56
CA LYS A 808 -33.90 35.96 60.18
C LYS A 808 -35.41 35.88 60.46
N ARG A 809 -36.21 35.48 59.48
CA ARG A 809 -37.68 35.49 59.56
C ARG A 809 -38.21 34.48 60.58
N LEU A 810 -37.64 33.28 60.66
CA LEU A 810 -38.02 32.25 61.64
C LEU A 810 -37.63 32.61 63.09
N ARG A 811 -36.62 33.48 63.28
CA ARG A 811 -36.31 34.03 64.62
C ARG A 811 -37.34 35.06 65.08
N ALA A 812 -37.93 35.82 64.16
CA ALA A 812 -38.99 36.79 64.46
C ALA A 812 -40.25 36.12 65.01
N ILE A 813 -40.58 34.92 64.51
CA ILE A 813 -41.71 34.10 65.00
C ILE A 813 -41.56 33.84 66.52
N ARG A 814 -40.33 33.78 67.04
CA ARG A 814 -40.03 33.58 68.47
C ARG A 814 -40.06 34.83 69.33
N GLY A 815 -40.01 36.02 68.71
CA GLY A 815 -39.99 37.31 69.40
C GLY A 815 -41.36 37.77 69.92
N GLY A 816 -42.43 37.00 69.67
CA GLY A 816 -43.76 37.29 70.23
C GLY A 816 -44.58 38.35 69.50
N THR A 817 -44.53 38.40 68.16
CA THR A 817 -45.41 39.30 67.37
C THR A 817 -46.23 38.56 66.31
N TYR A 818 -46.81 37.41 66.67
CA TYR A 818 -48.09 37.01 66.08
C TYR A 818 -49.21 37.53 66.99
N GLY A 819 -49.74 38.71 66.66
CA GLY A 819 -50.92 39.27 67.32
C GLY A 819 -50.62 40.20 68.49
N ALA A 820 -50.03 41.37 68.23
CA ALA A 820 -50.26 42.55 69.06
C ALA A 820 -51.21 43.50 68.31
N MET A 821 -52.47 43.09 68.14
CA MET A 821 -53.54 44.07 68.34
C MET A 821 -53.73 44.12 69.85
N GLU A 822 -53.63 45.32 70.42
CA GLU A 822 -53.65 45.62 71.86
C GLU A 822 -54.55 44.67 72.66
N PRO A 823 -54.07 44.09 73.78
CA PRO A 823 -54.98 43.47 74.72
C PRO A 823 -55.88 44.58 75.30
N PRO A 824 -57.21 44.41 75.35
CA PRO A 824 -58.01 45.28 76.19
C PRO A 824 -57.56 45.07 77.64
N ALA A 825 -57.59 46.14 78.42
CA ALA A 825 -57.24 46.15 79.83
C ALA A 825 -57.87 44.96 80.59
N PRO A 826 -57.16 44.38 81.57
CA PRO A 826 -57.56 43.12 82.18
C PRO A 826 -58.84 43.31 83.00
N GLY A 827 -59.89 42.55 82.68
CA GLY A 827 -61.06 42.41 83.56
C GLY A 827 -62.46 42.34 82.92
N VAL A 828 -62.63 42.20 81.61
CA VAL A 828 -63.99 42.04 81.03
C VAL A 828 -64.01 40.98 79.92
N GLU A 829 -64.73 39.89 80.14
CA GLU A 829 -65.10 38.93 79.09
C GLU A 829 -66.08 39.59 78.10
N LEU A 830 -65.59 39.92 76.91
CA LEU A 830 -66.43 40.35 75.79
C LEU A 830 -67.08 39.12 75.14
N THR A 831 -68.41 39.11 75.09
CA THR A 831 -69.17 38.03 74.46
C THR A 831 -68.97 37.99 72.94
N GLY A 832 -69.17 36.82 72.32
CA GLY A 832 -68.85 36.54 70.91
C GLY A 832 -69.47 37.52 69.89
N ARG A 833 -70.54 38.23 70.25
CA ARG A 833 -71.21 39.23 69.40
C ARG A 833 -70.40 40.53 69.29
N GLN A 834 -69.74 40.96 70.36
CA GLN A 834 -68.91 42.18 70.39
C GLN A 834 -67.57 42.00 69.65
N LYS A 835 -67.07 40.76 69.57
CA LYS A 835 -65.91 40.42 68.72
C LYS A 835 -66.24 40.48 67.22
N LEU A 836 -67.50 40.21 66.85
CA LEU A 836 -67.94 40.27 65.45
C LEU A 836 -68.12 41.72 64.99
N GLU A 837 -68.69 42.60 65.83
CA GLU A 837 -68.86 44.02 65.51
C GLU A 837 -67.53 44.74 65.32
N LYS A 838 -66.52 44.48 66.17
CA LYS A 838 -65.17 45.04 65.99
C LYS A 838 -64.42 44.50 64.77
N LYS A 839 -64.67 43.24 64.37
CA LYS A 839 -64.12 42.71 63.10
C LYS A 839 -64.81 43.35 61.89
N LEU A 840 -66.09 43.67 61.99
CA LEU A 840 -66.85 44.32 60.92
C LEU A 840 -66.44 45.79 60.73
N GLU A 841 -66.15 46.52 61.81
CA GLU A 841 -65.59 47.89 61.76
C GLU A 841 -64.15 47.95 61.20
N ALA A 842 -63.34 46.93 61.45
CA ALA A 842 -61.98 46.84 60.91
C ALA A 842 -61.97 46.55 59.40
N LEU A 843 -62.99 45.85 58.89
CA LEU A 843 -63.16 45.57 57.46
C LEU A 843 -63.71 46.77 56.69
N THR A 844 -64.55 47.62 57.29
CA THR A 844 -65.07 48.85 56.63
C THR A 844 -64.07 50.00 56.58
N LYS A 845 -63.07 50.05 57.47
CA LYS A 845 -61.99 51.05 57.42
C LYS A 845 -60.83 50.71 56.45
N GLY A 846 -60.87 49.54 55.79
CA GLY A 846 -59.82 49.07 54.88
C GLY A 846 -60.00 49.45 53.40
N GLN A 847 -61.09 50.11 53.01
CA GLN A 847 -61.28 50.63 51.64
C GLN A 847 -61.20 52.15 51.63
N MET A 848 -59.99 52.68 51.37
CA MET A 848 -59.74 53.91 50.61
C MET A 848 -58.22 54.10 50.39
N THR A 849 -57.76 53.77 49.18
CA THR A 849 -56.51 54.25 48.55
C THR A 849 -56.66 55.75 48.19
N PRO A 850 -55.61 56.60 48.13
CA PRO A 850 -54.70 56.61 46.97
C PRO A 850 -53.25 57.11 47.17
N VAL A 851 -52.48 56.89 46.08
CA VAL A 851 -51.12 57.31 45.69
C VAL A 851 -49.98 56.38 46.08
#